data_AF-A0A8H4ZLW2-F1
#
_entry.id   AF-A0A8H4ZLW2-F1
#
_cell.length_a   1.000
_cell.length_b   1.000
_cell.length_c   1.000
_cell.angle_alpha   90.00
_cell.angle_beta   90.00
_cell.angle_gamma   90.00
#
_symmetry.space_group_name_H-M   'P 1'
#
loop_
_entity.id
_entity.type
_entity.pdbx_description
1 polymer ?
#
loop_
_entity_poly.entity_id
_entity_poly.type
_entity_poly.pdbx_seq_one_letter_code
_entity_poly.pdbx_strand_id
1 'polypeptide(L)'
;MASRNCLDCPDSYAIAWIAALPIERAAAEAMLDEEHAAPSSFTRHQTDANVYTWGRVGEHNIVIASLAAGVYGTTSAATTASGLLASLPSIRVGLLVGIGGGIARPDDDRDIRLGDIVVSQPDGTTGGVCQYDLIKAKSGDRRECKGFLGQPPAVLLHALASIQADHERKDSKVPCFLQQMLEKNPKMGKRSKRNPGYAHQGFENDCLFEASINHVPGSDCRGCDAADMVRRDPRDTTDPDIHYGIIASGNTLVKDAATRDRIVADVGEDCICFEMEAAGLMNHFPCLVIRGICDYADSHKNDRWQRYASATAAAYAKELLAHVPAAEVQETKRALEVLQSVQQQIGDMQQTTVATKAATDSIRSDLRTDKIKRWLCPPDPSTNANHARKLRHEGTGAWLLQNPVFQEWCAGPRRHLWLNGLAGCGKTVLSVTVLDHLAQGNDCLILSIFFDFSDTTKQTLDGMLRSLAFQLYQVGAGSASLLDSLFLAHQDGCDQPATKALLDVSFKMLEIRKRVSIVLDALDESTTRGELLRWIKDVVSRPELRHVQLICTGRPELEFLREIPSLIGEDNCLALDKESVNADIRSYVKAQLLRRRDFRDKPFSQDLLKRIRKKVGDGADGMFRWAFCQLDSLARCRHEAAIEEALASLPRNLEDTYRRMIECIPTELKTDAIRLLQFLVHSERPLKLAEAKEVIATQIENEPRGFDIKRRLFCDTDILNYCPSLVTIVHTSDEELYLAHFSVKEYLVKGGQFNITIASISITRTCLTYLTDINGSHKKIQQDFPMARYAAEVWTSYATLAQGSEDIARATVRFLEEETTFQRWTRLYQPDRGWERNPGPPRASRLYYACFIGLVAPVRDLIGKGADINAQGGEYGNSLSVAAVEGHQEIVTLLLAQGADVNAQGGRYGNALQAATIGGHQEIVTLLLAQGANVNAQGGFYGNTFQAAVEGGHQEIITLLLALGANVNAQGGFYGNAFQAAASRGHQEIVTVLLAQGADINAQGGRYGNALSAAAVGGHQEIVTLLQRKDTLTSLKRSGSVNPSNSAKRLQIMLPEPPDQND
;
A
#
# COMPACT_ATOMS: atom_id res chain seq x y z
N MET A 1 16.41 -50.61 39.21
CA MET A 1 15.17 -49.91 39.60
C MET A 1 15.43 -49.31 40.98
N ALA A 2 15.83 -48.04 41.05
CA ALA A 2 15.85 -47.33 42.31
C ALA A 2 14.39 -47.01 42.68
N SER A 3 13.97 -47.26 43.93
CA SER A 3 12.62 -46.89 44.37
C SER A 3 12.51 -45.36 44.31
N ARG A 4 11.69 -44.83 43.41
CA ARG A 4 11.38 -43.40 43.39
C ARG A 4 10.69 -43.05 44.72
N ASN A 5 11.22 -42.06 45.44
CA ASN A 5 10.59 -41.55 46.65
C ASN A 5 9.18 -41.03 46.27
N CYS A 6 8.16 -41.42 47.04
CA CYS A 6 6.78 -40.97 46.85
C CYS A 6 6.48 -39.95 47.95
N LEU A 7 6.15 -38.71 47.59
CA LEU A 7 5.62 -37.75 48.56
C LEU A 7 4.12 -38.01 48.74
N ASP A 8 3.65 -37.99 49.98
CA ASP A 8 2.26 -38.36 50.28
C ASP A 8 1.24 -37.30 49.81
N CYS A 9 1.64 -36.03 49.68
CA CYS A 9 0.74 -34.92 49.41
C CYS A 9 1.15 -34.11 48.14
N PRO A 10 0.23 -33.92 47.16
CA PRO A 10 0.49 -33.07 45.99
C PRO A 10 0.66 -31.58 46.35
N ASP A 11 0.18 -31.14 47.51
CA ASP A 11 0.33 -29.76 47.96
C ASP A 11 1.78 -29.38 48.30
N SER A 12 2.67 -30.36 48.42
CA SER A 12 4.10 -30.14 48.62
C SER A 12 4.82 -29.59 47.39
N TYR A 13 4.17 -29.53 46.23
CA TYR A 13 4.69 -28.97 44.99
C TYR A 13 4.18 -27.54 44.80
N ALA A 14 5.09 -26.57 44.89
CA ALA A 14 4.78 -25.14 44.81
C ALA A 14 5.25 -24.47 43.51
N ILE A 15 6.12 -25.14 42.75
CA ILE A 15 6.70 -24.63 41.51
C ILE A 15 6.31 -25.54 40.34
N ALA A 16 5.81 -24.93 39.28
CA ALA A 16 5.50 -25.62 38.03
C ALA A 16 6.46 -25.20 36.91
N TRP A 17 6.98 -26.19 36.19
CA TRP A 17 7.86 -26.02 35.06
C TRP A 17 7.13 -26.48 33.79
N ILE A 18 6.84 -25.55 32.88
CA ILE A 18 6.16 -25.82 31.62
C ILE A 18 7.20 -25.91 30.50
N ALA A 19 7.23 -27.05 29.82
CA ALA A 19 8.05 -27.31 28.63
C ALA A 19 7.13 -27.54 27.42
N ALA A 20 7.32 -26.79 26.34
CA ALA A 20 6.42 -26.85 25.18
C ALA A 20 6.66 -28.11 24.33
N LEU A 21 7.93 -28.47 24.13
CA LEU A 21 8.33 -29.55 23.21
C LEU A 21 8.86 -30.78 23.95
N PRO A 22 8.77 -31.99 23.35
CA PRO A 22 9.33 -33.21 23.96
C PRO A 22 10.83 -33.12 24.26
N ILE A 23 11.60 -32.39 23.44
CA ILE A 23 13.04 -32.20 23.65
C ILE A 23 13.33 -31.31 24.86
N GLU A 24 12.47 -30.34 25.14
CA GLU A 24 12.55 -29.42 26.28
C GLU A 24 12.15 -30.14 27.56
N ARG A 25 11.10 -30.97 27.51
CA ARG A 25 10.71 -31.82 28.63
C ARG A 25 11.85 -32.76 29.02
N ALA A 26 12.50 -33.40 28.05
CA ALA A 26 13.62 -34.29 28.32
C ALA A 26 14.82 -33.55 28.96
N ALA A 27 15.09 -32.30 28.56
CA ALA A 27 16.11 -31.47 29.22
C ALA A 27 15.72 -31.10 30.66
N ALA A 28 14.45 -30.71 30.88
CA ALA A 28 13.94 -30.37 32.21
C ALA A 28 13.99 -31.57 33.17
N GLU A 29 13.55 -32.75 32.74
CA GLU A 29 13.60 -33.99 33.53
C GLU A 29 15.04 -34.38 33.89
N ALA A 30 15.99 -34.18 32.97
CA ALA A 30 17.39 -34.48 33.20
C ALA A 30 18.08 -33.55 34.22
N MET A 31 17.48 -32.38 34.50
CA MET A 31 17.96 -31.41 35.50
C MET A 31 17.47 -31.70 36.92
N LEU A 32 16.53 -32.62 37.10
CA LEU A 32 16.05 -33.04 38.44
C LEU A 32 17.19 -33.65 39.26
N ASP A 33 17.31 -33.21 40.51
CA ASP A 33 18.19 -33.85 41.49
C ASP A 33 17.61 -35.23 41.86
N GLU A 34 16.29 -35.28 42.08
CA GLU A 34 15.54 -36.49 42.40
C GLU A 34 14.22 -36.59 41.61
N GLU A 35 13.91 -37.79 41.13
CA GLU A 35 12.60 -38.10 40.53
C GLU A 35 11.67 -38.72 41.58
N HIS A 36 10.46 -38.18 41.67
CA HIS A 36 9.43 -38.69 42.55
C HIS A 36 8.44 -39.60 41.80
N ALA A 37 7.82 -40.53 42.51
CA ALA A 37 6.59 -41.15 42.03
C ALA A 37 5.43 -40.15 42.09
N ALA A 38 4.34 -40.38 41.34
CA ALA A 38 3.15 -39.55 41.47
C ALA A 38 2.62 -39.63 42.92
N PRO A 39 2.26 -38.49 43.55
CA PRO A 39 1.79 -38.49 44.93
C PRO A 39 0.57 -39.39 45.12
N SER A 40 0.54 -40.15 46.23
CA SER A 40 -0.50 -41.16 46.46
C SER A 40 -1.92 -40.59 46.58
N SER A 41 -2.07 -39.33 47.01
CA SER A 41 -3.36 -38.64 47.10
C SER A 41 -3.70 -37.77 45.89
N PHE A 42 -2.85 -37.76 44.85
CA PHE A 42 -3.08 -36.95 43.65
C PHE A 42 -4.32 -37.43 42.88
N THR A 43 -5.29 -36.54 42.71
CA THR A 43 -6.48 -36.76 41.86
C THR A 43 -6.52 -35.71 40.77
N ARG A 44 -6.40 -36.16 39.51
CA ARG A 44 -6.42 -35.26 38.35
C ARG A 44 -7.84 -34.73 38.09
N HIS A 45 -7.97 -33.43 37.88
CA HIS A 45 -9.24 -32.79 37.54
C HIS A 45 -9.75 -33.24 36.15
N GLN A 46 -11.08 -33.26 35.94
CA GLN A 46 -11.68 -33.79 34.71
C GLN A 46 -11.30 -33.00 33.45
N THR A 47 -11.02 -31.70 33.60
CA THR A 47 -10.62 -30.80 32.51
C THR A 47 -9.10 -30.78 32.28
N ASP A 48 -8.33 -31.49 33.09
CA ASP A 48 -6.89 -31.54 33.00
C ASP A 48 -6.42 -32.74 32.17
N ALA A 49 -5.92 -32.44 30.96
CA ALA A 49 -5.38 -33.43 30.03
C ALA A 49 -3.85 -33.61 30.16
N ASN A 50 -3.20 -32.92 31.10
CA ASN A 50 -1.74 -32.91 31.19
C ASN A 50 -1.16 -34.24 31.71
N VAL A 51 0.13 -34.44 31.40
CA VAL A 51 0.95 -35.54 31.92
C VAL A 51 2.12 -34.95 32.69
N TYR A 52 2.22 -35.29 33.97
CA TYR A 52 3.18 -34.72 34.89
C TYR A 52 4.41 -35.59 35.12
N THR A 53 5.57 -34.96 35.25
CA THR A 53 6.75 -35.54 35.88
C THR A 53 7.00 -34.83 37.21
N TRP A 54 7.25 -35.60 38.26
CA TRP A 54 7.39 -35.09 39.62
C TRP A 54 8.84 -35.23 40.05
N GLY A 55 9.39 -34.21 40.71
CA GLY A 55 10.74 -34.31 41.23
C GLY A 55 11.15 -33.15 42.11
N ARG A 56 12.45 -33.06 42.36
CA ARG A 56 13.08 -32.06 43.21
C ARG A 56 14.26 -31.41 42.50
N VAL A 57 14.38 -30.09 42.66
CA VAL A 57 15.53 -29.29 42.27
C VAL A 57 15.93 -28.41 43.44
N GLY A 58 17.11 -28.64 44.00
CA GLY A 58 17.57 -28.01 45.24
C GLY A 58 16.58 -28.26 46.39
N GLU A 59 16.07 -27.18 46.98
CA GLU A 59 15.10 -27.22 48.08
C GLU A 59 13.64 -27.29 47.60
N HIS A 60 13.40 -27.25 46.28
CA HIS A 60 12.05 -27.12 45.73
C HIS A 60 11.53 -28.42 45.14
N ASN A 61 10.34 -28.83 45.56
CA ASN A 61 9.57 -29.86 44.85
C ASN A 61 8.88 -29.22 43.65
N ILE A 62 9.18 -29.72 42.46
CA ILE A 62 8.68 -29.17 41.19
C ILE A 62 7.85 -30.19 40.43
N VAL A 63 6.85 -29.68 39.70
CA VAL A 63 6.08 -30.46 38.74
C VAL A 63 6.40 -29.99 37.33
N ILE A 64 6.76 -30.91 36.45
CA ILE A 64 7.02 -30.63 35.03
C ILE A 64 5.79 -31.05 34.23
N ALA A 65 5.25 -30.14 33.43
CA ALA A 65 4.16 -30.40 32.48
C ALA A 65 4.59 -30.04 31.06
N SER A 66 3.98 -30.70 30.07
CA SER A 66 4.22 -30.39 28.67
C SER A 66 2.95 -30.29 27.86
N LEU A 67 3.02 -29.53 26.76
CA LEU A 67 1.95 -29.46 25.77
C LEU A 67 1.72 -30.83 25.12
N ALA A 68 0.53 -31.01 24.54
CA ALA A 68 0.23 -32.17 23.74
C ALA A 68 1.17 -32.27 22.52
N ALA A 69 1.61 -33.48 22.19
CA ALA A 69 2.56 -33.68 21.09
C ALA A 69 2.03 -33.10 19.76
N GLY A 70 2.82 -32.23 19.13
CA GLY A 70 2.46 -31.57 17.87
C GLY A 70 1.61 -30.31 18.02
N VAL A 71 1.33 -29.87 19.25
CA VAL A 71 0.55 -28.67 19.55
C VAL A 71 1.44 -27.65 20.26
N TYR A 72 1.49 -26.42 19.76
CA TYR A 72 2.24 -25.28 20.32
C TYR A 72 1.44 -23.98 20.18
N GLY A 73 1.96 -22.86 20.67
CA GLY A 73 1.27 -21.56 20.61
C GLY A 73 0.53 -21.16 21.89
N THR A 74 0.12 -19.89 21.94
CA THR A 74 -0.41 -19.22 23.15
C THR A 74 -1.62 -19.90 23.79
N THR A 75 -2.62 -20.31 22.99
CA THR A 75 -3.84 -20.99 23.48
C THR A 75 -3.53 -22.33 24.15
N SER A 76 -2.59 -23.06 23.58
CA SER A 76 -2.19 -24.40 24.04
C SER A 76 -1.45 -24.29 25.38
N ALA A 77 -0.57 -23.30 25.50
CA ALA A 77 0.12 -22.95 26.74
C ALA A 77 -0.88 -22.57 27.84
N ALA A 78 -1.82 -21.67 27.55
CA ALA A 78 -2.87 -21.24 28.48
C ALA A 78 -3.74 -22.42 28.96
N THR A 79 -4.09 -23.34 28.06
CA THR A 79 -4.90 -24.53 28.38
C THR A 79 -4.13 -25.49 29.30
N THR A 80 -2.83 -25.69 29.04
CA THR A 80 -1.94 -26.52 29.87
C THR A 80 -1.82 -25.96 31.27
N ALA A 81 -1.54 -24.65 31.40
CA ALA A 81 -1.47 -24.01 32.72
C ALA A 81 -2.82 -24.05 33.46
N SER A 82 -3.94 -23.84 32.76
CA SER A 82 -5.27 -23.91 33.36
C SER A 82 -5.59 -25.31 33.90
N GLY A 83 -5.30 -26.36 33.13
CA GLY A 83 -5.44 -27.76 33.58
C GLY A 83 -4.54 -28.07 34.78
N LEU A 84 -3.30 -27.57 34.75
CA LEU A 84 -2.33 -27.71 35.83
C LEU A 84 -2.83 -27.08 37.12
N LEU A 85 -3.30 -25.84 37.09
CA LEU A 85 -3.80 -25.14 38.27
C LEU A 85 -5.12 -25.75 38.80
N ALA A 86 -5.92 -26.38 37.94
CA ALA A 86 -7.13 -27.09 38.35
C ALA A 86 -6.82 -28.37 39.14
N SER A 87 -5.77 -29.12 38.75
CA SER A 87 -5.34 -30.34 39.45
C SER A 87 -4.36 -30.08 40.60
N LEU A 88 -3.62 -28.97 40.55
CA LEU A 88 -2.58 -28.58 41.51
C LEU A 88 -2.77 -27.12 41.95
N PRO A 89 -3.75 -26.84 42.82
CA PRO A 89 -4.00 -25.49 43.33
C PRO A 89 -2.88 -24.98 44.25
N SER A 90 -1.95 -25.84 44.69
CA SER A 90 -0.80 -25.49 45.52
C SER A 90 0.30 -24.73 44.78
N ILE A 91 0.25 -24.67 43.44
CA ILE A 91 1.25 -24.00 42.62
C ILE A 91 1.18 -22.48 42.84
N ARG A 92 2.34 -21.89 43.11
CA ARG A 92 2.51 -20.47 43.41
C ARG A 92 3.34 -19.76 42.34
N VAL A 93 4.32 -20.46 41.78
CA VAL A 93 5.29 -19.88 40.86
C VAL A 93 5.50 -20.80 39.65
N GLY A 94 5.65 -20.22 38.48
CA GLY A 94 5.87 -20.93 37.23
C GLY A 94 7.21 -20.61 36.57
N LEU A 95 7.76 -21.57 35.82
CA LEU A 95 8.82 -21.35 34.85
C LEU A 95 8.36 -21.84 33.48
N LEU A 96 8.50 -21.00 32.46
CA LEU A 96 8.28 -21.38 31.07
C LEU A 96 9.63 -21.53 30.39
N VAL A 97 10.12 -22.77 30.27
CA VAL A 97 11.49 -23.04 29.79
C VAL A 97 11.44 -23.82 28.50
N GLY A 98 12.15 -23.34 27.49
CA GLY A 98 12.10 -23.91 26.15
C GLY A 98 13.10 -23.26 25.22
N ILE A 99 12.85 -23.37 23.92
CA ILE A 99 13.70 -22.78 22.88
C ILE A 99 13.05 -21.57 22.22
N GLY A 100 13.86 -20.65 21.72
CA GLY A 100 13.41 -19.45 21.01
C GLY A 100 14.37 -19.03 19.90
N GLY A 101 13.93 -18.08 19.09
CA GLY A 101 14.76 -17.42 18.08
C GLY A 101 15.46 -16.20 18.69
N GLY A 102 16.78 -16.11 18.58
CA GLY A 102 17.57 -14.98 19.07
C GLY A 102 17.58 -13.83 18.08
N ILE A 103 17.58 -12.60 18.57
CA ILE A 103 17.71 -11.39 17.75
C ILE A 103 19.14 -10.87 17.92
N ALA A 104 20.06 -11.39 17.12
CA ALA A 104 21.46 -10.99 17.15
C ALA A 104 21.65 -9.62 16.48
N ARG A 105 22.30 -8.68 17.17
CA ARG A 105 22.74 -7.38 16.65
C ARG A 105 24.18 -7.10 17.08
N PRO A 106 25.17 -7.74 16.44
CA PRO A 106 26.57 -7.56 16.80
C PRO A 106 27.04 -6.10 16.77
N ASP A 107 26.49 -5.29 15.85
CA ASP A 107 26.82 -3.86 15.73
C ASP A 107 26.33 -3.00 16.93
N ASP A 108 25.36 -3.51 17.71
CA ASP A 108 24.79 -2.84 18.89
C ASP A 108 25.34 -3.44 20.21
N ASP A 109 26.49 -4.12 20.17
CA ASP A 109 27.10 -4.84 21.30
C ASP A 109 26.18 -5.95 21.87
N ARG A 110 25.37 -6.57 21.00
CA ARG A 110 24.45 -7.66 21.34
C ARG A 110 24.66 -8.87 20.47
N ASP A 111 25.74 -9.58 20.76
CA ASP A 111 26.10 -10.80 20.07
C ASP A 111 25.46 -12.04 20.71
N ILE A 112 24.14 -12.18 20.53
CA ILE A 112 23.39 -13.38 20.91
C ILE A 112 23.76 -14.51 19.95
N ARG A 113 24.17 -15.66 20.49
CA ARG A 113 24.60 -16.83 19.71
C ARG A 113 23.71 -18.05 19.90
N LEU A 114 23.79 -19.00 18.97
CA LEU A 114 23.08 -20.27 19.10
C LEU A 114 23.62 -21.04 20.31
N GLY A 115 22.71 -21.49 21.18
CA GLY A 115 23.03 -22.12 22.47
C GLY A 115 23.00 -21.16 23.66
N ASP A 116 23.05 -19.84 23.45
CA ASP A 116 22.89 -18.84 24.51
C ASP A 116 21.51 -18.92 25.17
N ILE A 117 21.38 -18.25 26.31
CA ILE A 117 20.16 -18.21 27.11
C ILE A 117 19.63 -16.78 27.10
N VAL A 118 18.34 -16.63 26.81
CA VAL A 118 17.59 -15.38 26.99
C VAL A 118 16.56 -15.55 28.11
N VAL A 119 16.54 -14.60 29.04
CA VAL A 119 15.63 -14.58 30.19
C VAL A 119 14.79 -13.32 30.17
N SER A 120 13.47 -13.47 30.31
CA SER A 120 12.54 -12.32 30.32
C SER A 120 12.81 -11.41 31.53
N GLN A 121 13.05 -10.13 31.28
CA GLN A 121 13.27 -9.14 32.35
C GLN A 121 12.42 -7.88 32.13
N PRO A 122 11.62 -7.43 33.13
CA PRO A 122 10.90 -6.15 33.05
C PRO A 122 11.85 -4.95 32.92
N ASP A 123 11.47 -3.95 32.12
CA ASP A 123 12.24 -2.73 31.83
C ASP A 123 11.54 -1.42 32.25
N GLY A 124 10.45 -1.54 33.02
CA GLY A 124 9.67 -0.42 33.55
C GLY A 124 8.50 0.01 32.67
N THR A 125 8.54 -0.28 31.36
CA THR A 125 7.40 -0.15 30.45
C THR A 125 6.71 -1.49 30.25
N THR A 126 7.43 -2.61 30.22
CA THR A 126 6.87 -3.95 29.97
C THR A 126 7.09 -4.92 31.14
N GLY A 127 6.35 -6.04 31.13
CA GLY A 127 6.52 -7.12 32.09
C GLY A 127 7.61 -8.15 31.75
N GLY A 128 8.50 -7.84 30.80
CA GLY A 128 9.54 -8.75 30.32
C GLY A 128 9.13 -9.62 29.12
N VAL A 129 7.84 -9.63 28.78
CA VAL A 129 7.29 -10.27 27.58
C VAL A 129 6.33 -9.29 26.90
N CYS A 130 6.43 -9.15 25.59
CA CYS A 130 5.50 -8.36 24.78
C CYS A 130 4.79 -9.24 23.75
N GLN A 131 3.47 -9.07 23.61
CA GLN A 131 2.71 -9.78 22.59
C GLN A 131 2.75 -9.01 21.26
N TYR A 132 3.48 -9.49 20.26
CA TYR A 132 3.72 -8.74 19.02
C TYR A 132 2.58 -8.86 17.99
N ASP A 133 1.66 -9.81 18.16
CA ASP A 133 0.51 -10.00 17.26
C ASP A 133 -0.76 -9.24 17.70
N LEU A 134 -0.68 -8.39 18.75
CA LEU A 134 -1.74 -7.49 19.24
C LEU A 134 -1.32 -6.01 19.18
N ILE A 135 -1.46 -5.38 18.01
CA ILE A 135 -1.00 -4.01 17.75
C ILE A 135 -2.20 -3.06 17.53
N LYS A 136 -2.18 -1.88 18.17
CA LYS A 136 -3.12 -0.78 17.93
C LYS A 136 -2.49 0.22 16.96
N ALA A 137 -3.09 0.44 15.80
CA ALA A 137 -2.66 1.53 14.91
C ALA A 137 -3.17 2.90 15.45
N LYS A 138 -2.28 3.90 15.50
CA LYS A 138 -2.63 5.32 15.64
C LYS A 138 -2.41 6.03 14.30
N SER A 139 -3.01 7.20 14.13
CA SER A 139 -2.83 8.07 12.95
C SER A 139 -1.35 8.37 12.70
N GLY A 140 -0.89 8.24 11.45
CA GLY A 140 0.46 8.59 11.01
C GLY A 140 1.51 7.48 11.13
N ASP A 141 1.19 6.25 10.68
CA ASP A 141 2.06 5.05 10.70
C ASP A 141 2.62 4.64 12.08
N ARG A 142 2.21 5.29 13.16
CA ARG A 142 2.60 4.90 14.52
C ARG A 142 1.70 3.78 15.03
N ARG A 143 2.28 2.58 15.11
CA ARG A 143 1.71 1.41 15.77
C ARG A 143 2.11 1.42 17.24
N GLU A 144 1.15 1.25 18.14
CA GLU A 144 1.37 1.20 19.59
C GLU A 144 0.88 -0.17 20.10
N CYS A 145 1.77 -0.97 20.67
CA CYS A 145 1.35 -2.17 21.41
C CYS A 145 0.58 -1.71 22.67
N LYS A 146 -0.64 -2.21 22.88
CA LYS A 146 -1.51 -1.77 24.00
C LYS A 146 -1.71 -2.82 25.10
N GLY A 147 -1.02 -3.95 25.02
CA GLY A 147 -1.14 -5.02 26.01
C GLY A 147 0.11 -5.12 26.87
N PHE A 148 0.06 -4.59 28.10
CA PHE A 148 1.04 -4.97 29.11
C PHE A 148 0.67 -6.36 29.60
N LEU A 149 1.54 -7.34 29.32
CA LEU A 149 1.45 -8.65 29.93
C LEU A 149 1.91 -8.58 31.39
N GLY A 150 1.34 -9.43 32.24
CA GLY A 150 1.68 -9.50 33.66
C GLY A 150 3.19 -9.67 33.91
N GLN A 151 3.66 -9.21 35.06
CA GLN A 151 5.06 -9.35 35.47
C GLN A 151 5.29 -10.70 36.18
N PRO A 152 6.50 -11.27 36.10
CA PRO A 152 6.88 -12.42 36.93
C PRO A 152 6.72 -12.11 38.42
N PRO A 153 6.47 -13.12 39.27
CA PRO A 153 6.41 -12.93 40.72
C PRO A 153 7.65 -12.26 41.29
N ALA A 154 7.46 -11.40 42.29
CA ALA A 154 8.55 -10.69 42.97
C ALA A 154 9.65 -11.63 43.46
N VAL A 155 9.29 -12.82 43.97
CA VAL A 155 10.26 -13.85 44.40
C VAL A 155 11.19 -14.30 43.27
N LEU A 156 10.69 -14.41 42.03
CA LEU A 156 11.51 -14.73 40.87
C LEU A 156 12.37 -13.54 40.43
N LEU A 157 11.84 -12.31 40.53
CA LEU A 157 12.60 -11.11 40.18
C LEU A 157 13.74 -10.83 41.18
N HIS A 158 13.53 -11.10 42.48
CA HIS A 158 14.58 -11.04 43.49
C HIS A 158 15.66 -12.11 43.25
N ALA A 159 15.25 -13.34 42.92
CA ALA A 159 16.19 -14.40 42.55
C ALA A 159 16.97 -14.04 41.27
N LEU A 160 16.31 -13.42 40.29
CA LEU A 160 16.92 -12.92 39.05
C LEU A 160 17.99 -11.85 39.32
N ALA A 161 17.69 -10.88 40.19
CA ALA A 161 18.67 -9.88 40.60
C ALA A 161 19.84 -10.50 41.37
N SER A 162 19.58 -11.50 42.22
CA SER A 162 20.62 -12.20 42.97
C SER A 162 21.56 -13.01 42.07
N ILE A 163 21.02 -13.75 41.10
CA ILE A 163 21.85 -14.57 40.19
C ILE A 163 22.68 -13.68 39.25
N GLN A 164 22.13 -12.54 38.79
CA GLN A 164 22.88 -11.55 38.01
C GLN A 164 24.06 -10.98 38.80
N ALA A 165 23.84 -10.58 40.05
CA ALA A 165 24.91 -10.09 40.92
C ALA A 165 25.98 -11.15 41.20
N ASP A 166 25.60 -12.43 41.25
CA ASP A 166 26.55 -13.53 41.39
C ASP A 166 27.32 -13.81 40.09
N HIS A 167 26.70 -13.65 38.92
CA HIS A 167 27.35 -13.78 37.60
C HIS A 167 28.36 -12.66 37.32
N GLU A 168 28.15 -11.46 37.86
CA GLU A 168 29.15 -10.38 37.86
C GLU A 168 30.40 -10.71 38.69
N ARG A 169 30.27 -11.61 39.66
CA ARG A 169 31.31 -11.94 40.64
C ARG A 169 31.99 -13.29 40.37
N LYS A 170 31.28 -14.21 39.72
CA LYS A 170 31.65 -15.63 39.55
C LYS A 170 31.09 -16.14 38.22
N ASP A 171 31.76 -17.13 37.64
CA ASP A 171 31.25 -17.81 36.47
C ASP A 171 29.91 -18.53 36.74
N SER A 172 29.07 -18.56 35.71
CA SER A 172 27.79 -19.26 35.72
C SER A 172 27.97 -20.76 36.00
N LYS A 173 27.01 -21.37 36.72
CA LYS A 173 27.00 -22.82 36.96
C LYS A 173 26.34 -23.61 35.83
N VAL A 174 25.77 -22.93 34.83
CA VAL A 174 25.17 -23.57 33.65
C VAL A 174 26.09 -24.63 33.02
N PRO A 175 27.37 -24.36 32.70
CA PRO A 175 28.26 -25.38 32.11
C PRO A 175 28.45 -26.60 33.00
N CYS A 176 28.53 -26.40 34.32
CA CYS A 176 28.65 -27.48 35.29
C CYS A 176 27.39 -28.36 35.31
N PHE A 177 26.20 -27.76 35.30
CA PHE A 177 24.95 -28.52 35.24
C PHE A 177 24.76 -29.26 33.92
N LEU A 178 25.19 -28.67 32.80
CA LEU A 178 25.20 -29.36 31.49
C LEU A 178 26.11 -30.58 31.53
N GLN A 179 27.31 -30.45 32.09
CA GLN A 179 28.24 -31.57 32.24
C GLN A 179 27.63 -32.68 33.12
N GLN A 180 27.12 -32.33 34.30
CA GLN A 180 26.46 -33.28 35.21
C GLN A 180 25.26 -33.99 34.55
N MET A 181 24.46 -33.25 33.77
CA MET A 181 23.34 -33.81 33.03
C MET A 181 23.80 -34.88 32.03
N LEU A 182 24.87 -34.61 31.27
CA LEU A 182 25.43 -35.53 30.29
C LEU A 182 26.10 -36.75 30.94
N GLU A 183 26.76 -36.57 32.08
CA GLU A 183 27.35 -37.66 32.88
C GLU A 183 26.25 -38.58 33.47
N LYS A 184 25.20 -38.00 34.06
CA LYS A 184 24.03 -38.72 34.59
C LYS A 184 23.23 -39.42 33.49
N ASN A 185 23.16 -38.82 32.30
CA ASN A 185 22.40 -39.31 31.15
C ASN A 185 23.28 -39.48 29.90
N PRO A 186 24.16 -40.49 29.82
CA PRO A 186 25.12 -40.63 28.72
C PRO A 186 24.49 -40.72 27.32
N LYS A 187 23.21 -41.13 27.22
CA LYS A 187 22.46 -41.17 25.96
C LYS A 187 22.21 -39.77 25.39
N MET A 188 22.09 -38.75 26.22
CA MET A 188 21.83 -37.37 25.78
C MET A 188 23.07 -36.75 25.11
N GLY A 189 24.28 -37.21 25.45
CA GLY A 189 25.53 -36.76 24.82
C GLY A 189 25.89 -37.48 23.50
N LYS A 190 25.24 -38.60 23.16
CA LYS A 190 25.56 -39.38 21.96
C LYS A 190 25.04 -38.70 20.68
N ARG A 191 25.96 -38.30 19.80
CA ARG A 191 25.64 -37.78 18.47
C ARG A 191 25.41 -38.90 17.46
N SER A 192 24.42 -38.73 16.59
CA SER A 192 24.17 -39.59 15.43
C SER A 192 23.69 -38.76 14.25
N LYS A 193 23.69 -39.32 13.02
CA LYS A 193 23.21 -38.61 11.82
C LYS A 193 21.78 -38.06 11.91
N ARG A 194 20.94 -38.59 12.81
CA ARG A 194 19.54 -38.15 13.03
C ARG A 194 19.31 -37.45 14.38
N ASN A 195 20.33 -37.38 15.24
CA ASN A 195 20.22 -36.80 16.56
C ASN A 195 21.52 -36.05 16.92
N PRO A 196 21.52 -34.70 16.92
CA PRO A 196 22.68 -33.87 17.24
C PRO A 196 23.12 -33.95 18.72
N GLY A 197 22.30 -34.56 19.60
CA GLY A 197 22.56 -34.64 21.04
C GLY A 197 22.32 -33.30 21.76
N TYR A 198 22.52 -33.30 23.08
CA TYR A 198 22.35 -32.16 23.98
C TYR A 198 23.69 -31.49 24.35
N ALA A 199 24.73 -31.68 23.55
CA ALA A 199 26.05 -31.06 23.73
C ALA A 199 26.25 -29.89 22.73
N HIS A 200 27.19 -28.99 22.99
CA HIS A 200 27.47 -27.82 22.14
C HIS A 200 27.79 -28.23 20.69
N GLN A 201 27.20 -27.57 19.69
CA GLN A 201 27.26 -28.04 18.29
C GLN A 201 28.51 -27.60 17.52
N GLY A 202 29.41 -26.81 18.12
CA GLY A 202 30.64 -26.31 17.49
C GLY A 202 30.43 -24.90 16.90
N PHE A 203 31.45 -24.04 17.01
CA PHE A 203 31.36 -22.65 16.56
C PHE A 203 31.15 -22.53 15.06
N GLU A 204 31.66 -23.49 14.29
CA GLU A 204 31.51 -23.54 12.83
C GLU A 204 30.06 -23.77 12.38
N ASN A 205 29.19 -24.16 13.30
CA ASN A 205 27.76 -24.40 13.04
C ASN A 205 26.87 -23.28 13.58
N ASP A 206 27.45 -22.22 14.11
CA ASP A 206 26.78 -20.98 14.49
C ASP A 206 26.97 -19.92 13.38
N CYS A 207 26.11 -20.00 12.37
CA CYS A 207 26.15 -19.11 11.21
C CYS A 207 25.03 -18.06 11.30
N LEU A 208 25.41 -16.79 11.40
CA LEU A 208 24.52 -15.65 11.27
C LEU A 208 24.70 -15.02 9.89
N PHE A 209 23.63 -14.86 9.14
CA PHE A 209 23.63 -14.25 7.80
C PHE A 209 23.05 -12.83 7.85
N GLU A 210 23.43 -11.99 6.88
CA GLU A 210 22.84 -10.67 6.75
C GLU A 210 21.31 -10.77 6.51
N ALA A 211 20.54 -9.88 7.13
CA ALA A 211 19.06 -9.94 7.12
C ALA A 211 18.43 -9.86 5.72
N SER A 212 19.16 -9.36 4.72
CA SER A 212 18.72 -9.27 3.32
C SER A 212 18.91 -10.56 2.52
N ILE A 213 19.57 -11.57 3.08
CA ILE A 213 19.96 -12.80 2.38
C ILE A 213 18.94 -13.89 2.68
N ASN A 214 18.38 -14.48 1.62
CA ASN A 214 17.44 -15.59 1.72
C ASN A 214 18.18 -16.93 1.67
N HIS A 215 17.77 -17.85 2.53
CA HIS A 215 18.28 -19.22 2.53
C HIS A 215 18.09 -19.92 1.18
N VAL A 216 19.13 -20.60 0.69
CA VAL A 216 19.05 -21.44 -0.51
C VAL A 216 18.34 -22.76 -0.16
N PRO A 217 17.27 -23.17 -0.88
CA PRO A 217 16.44 -24.31 -0.49
C PRO A 217 17.25 -25.58 -0.16
N GLY A 218 17.18 -26.02 1.10
CA GLY A 218 17.94 -27.14 1.63
C GLY A 218 17.63 -27.45 3.09
N SER A 219 18.21 -28.51 3.65
CA SER A 219 18.02 -28.90 5.07
C SER A 219 19.02 -28.24 6.03
N ASP A 220 19.98 -27.49 5.52
CA ASP A 220 20.98 -26.72 6.26
C ASP A 220 21.56 -25.60 5.36
N CYS A 221 22.50 -24.81 5.89
CA CYS A 221 23.09 -23.67 5.19
C CYS A 221 24.32 -24.04 4.33
N ARG A 222 24.56 -25.32 4.01
CA ARG A 222 25.73 -25.71 3.19
C ARG A 222 25.69 -25.20 1.75
N GLY A 223 24.51 -24.83 1.26
CA GLY A 223 24.30 -24.22 -0.05
C GLY A 223 24.29 -22.69 -0.04
N CYS A 224 24.38 -22.06 1.14
CA CYS A 224 24.46 -20.60 1.26
C CYS A 224 25.91 -20.13 1.09
N ASP A 225 26.12 -18.96 0.49
CA ASP A 225 27.45 -18.40 0.31
C ASP A 225 28.02 -17.94 1.67
N ALA A 226 29.23 -18.39 1.99
CA ALA A 226 29.93 -18.00 3.21
C ALA A 226 30.38 -16.54 3.19
N ALA A 227 30.40 -15.89 2.02
CA ALA A 227 30.70 -14.46 1.89
C ALA A 227 29.61 -13.56 2.52
N ASP A 228 28.38 -14.08 2.61
CA ASP A 228 27.19 -13.37 3.10
C ASP A 228 26.95 -13.54 4.62
N MET A 229 27.89 -14.22 5.31
CA MET A 229 27.86 -14.38 6.75
C MET A 229 28.37 -13.13 7.47
N VAL A 230 27.65 -12.72 8.51
CA VAL A 230 28.08 -11.64 9.40
C VAL A 230 29.36 -12.07 10.10
N ARG A 231 30.43 -11.28 9.93
CA ARG A 231 31.70 -11.53 10.61
C ARG A 231 31.56 -11.19 12.09
N ARG A 232 31.88 -12.14 12.95
CA ARG A 232 31.84 -12.03 14.41
C ARG A 232 33.17 -12.50 14.99
N ASP A 233 33.60 -11.90 16.10
CA ASP A 233 34.82 -12.33 16.78
C ASP A 233 34.67 -13.75 17.35
N PRO A 234 35.71 -14.59 17.35
CA PRO A 234 35.63 -15.92 17.95
C PRO A 234 35.44 -15.79 19.48
N ARG A 235 34.60 -16.66 20.07
CA ARG A 235 34.50 -16.80 21.53
C ARG A 235 35.61 -17.73 22.05
N ASP A 236 36.15 -17.40 23.21
CA ASP A 236 37.20 -18.19 23.86
C ASP A 236 36.67 -19.48 24.50
N THR A 237 35.35 -19.56 24.78
CA THR A 237 34.70 -20.70 25.43
C THR A 237 33.40 -21.10 24.72
N THR A 238 33.01 -22.37 24.88
CA THR A 238 31.71 -22.88 24.39
C THR A 238 30.58 -22.69 25.40
N ASP A 239 30.86 -21.95 26.47
CA ASP A 239 29.89 -21.72 27.54
C ASP A 239 28.82 -20.75 27.03
N PRO A 240 27.53 -21.00 27.32
CA PRO A 240 26.46 -20.15 26.85
C PRO A 240 26.45 -18.82 27.61
N ASP A 241 26.33 -17.71 26.89
CA ASP A 241 26.10 -16.40 27.49
C ASP A 241 24.64 -16.26 27.90
N ILE A 242 24.39 -15.44 28.92
CA ILE A 242 23.05 -15.20 29.46
C ILE A 242 22.66 -13.75 29.20
N HIS A 243 21.59 -13.58 28.44
CA HIS A 243 21.07 -12.28 28.01
C HIS A 243 19.74 -12.01 28.71
N TYR A 244 19.56 -10.79 29.19
CA TYR A 244 18.36 -10.38 29.92
C TYR A 244 17.65 -9.25 29.17
N GLY A 245 16.34 -9.41 28.94
CA GLY A 245 15.59 -8.39 28.20
C GLY A 245 14.20 -8.84 27.79
N ILE A 246 13.64 -8.14 26.80
CA ILE A 246 12.25 -8.33 26.38
C ILE A 246 12.14 -9.49 25.39
N ILE A 247 11.21 -10.41 25.67
CA ILE A 247 10.88 -11.54 24.80
C ILE A 247 9.58 -11.24 24.04
N ALA A 248 9.64 -11.27 22.71
CA ALA A 248 8.50 -11.13 21.83
C ALA A 248 7.76 -12.46 21.66
N SER A 249 6.48 -12.48 22.03
CA SER A 249 5.63 -13.66 22.02
C SER A 249 4.43 -13.52 21.07
N GLY A 250 4.08 -14.56 20.33
CA GLY A 250 2.91 -14.52 19.44
C GLY A 250 2.63 -15.85 18.72
N ASN A 251 1.49 -15.92 18.01
CA ASN A 251 1.05 -17.15 17.34
C ASN A 251 1.65 -17.37 15.95
N THR A 252 2.52 -16.47 15.48
CA THR A 252 3.08 -16.50 14.12
C THR A 252 4.57 -16.81 14.15
N LEU A 253 4.97 -18.01 13.71
CA LEU A 253 6.39 -18.38 13.67
C LEU A 253 7.17 -17.48 12.70
N VAL A 254 8.11 -16.70 13.23
CA VAL A 254 8.95 -15.77 12.45
C VAL A 254 10.13 -16.55 11.84
N LYS A 255 10.22 -16.56 10.51
CA LYS A 255 11.21 -17.30 9.70
C LYS A 255 11.83 -16.46 8.59
N ASP A 256 11.83 -15.15 8.77
CA ASP A 256 12.30 -14.19 7.77
C ASP A 256 12.86 -12.98 8.51
N ALA A 257 14.14 -12.67 8.26
CA ALA A 257 14.85 -11.63 8.98
C ALA A 257 14.23 -10.24 8.72
N ALA A 258 13.75 -9.97 7.51
CA ALA A 258 13.06 -8.71 7.21
C ALA A 258 11.72 -8.58 7.95
N THR A 259 11.01 -9.69 8.17
CA THR A 259 9.79 -9.74 8.98
C THR A 259 10.10 -9.59 10.46
N ARG A 260 11.14 -10.28 10.97
CA ARG A 260 11.66 -10.11 12.33
C ARG A 260 11.97 -8.65 12.64
N ASP A 261 12.76 -7.99 11.80
CA ASP A 261 13.19 -6.60 12.03
C ASP A 261 12.03 -5.62 11.96
N ARG A 262 11.06 -5.86 11.07
CA ARG A 262 9.81 -5.08 11.03
C ARG A 262 8.97 -5.27 12.28
N ILE A 263 8.82 -6.49 12.78
CA ILE A 263 8.06 -6.76 14.00
C ILE A 263 8.71 -6.03 15.19
N VAL A 264 10.03 -6.09 15.31
CA VAL A 264 10.73 -5.38 16.40
C VAL A 264 10.53 -3.87 16.30
N ALA A 265 10.64 -3.30 15.09
CA ALA A 265 10.37 -1.87 14.88
C ALA A 265 8.92 -1.47 15.20
N ASP A 266 7.95 -2.34 14.89
CA ASP A 266 6.53 -2.11 15.14
C ASP A 266 6.14 -2.25 16.62
N VAL A 267 6.80 -3.15 17.36
CA VAL A 267 6.58 -3.33 18.81
C VAL A 267 7.07 -2.10 19.56
N GLY A 268 8.15 -1.44 19.09
CA GLY A 268 8.71 -0.24 19.71
C GLY A 268 9.47 -0.52 21.01
N GLU A 269 9.62 -1.78 21.38
CA GLU A 269 10.42 -2.28 22.51
C GLU A 269 11.65 -3.01 21.98
N ASP A 270 12.73 -3.00 22.74
CA ASP A 270 14.01 -3.55 22.31
C ASP A 270 14.10 -5.06 22.56
N CYS A 271 13.28 -5.79 21.78
CA CYS A 271 13.14 -7.24 21.89
C CYS A 271 14.44 -7.95 21.50
N ILE A 272 14.79 -8.99 22.26
CA ILE A 272 16.01 -9.79 22.06
C ILE A 272 15.76 -11.26 21.71
N CYS A 273 14.51 -11.74 21.83
CA CYS A 273 14.13 -13.10 21.49
C CYS A 273 12.68 -13.20 20.99
N PHE A 274 12.42 -14.12 20.06
CA PHE A 274 11.09 -14.55 19.62
C PHE A 274 10.73 -15.94 20.16
N GLU A 275 9.51 -16.08 20.66
CA GLU A 275 8.92 -17.37 21.05
C GLU A 275 7.40 -17.38 20.83
N MET A 276 6.69 -18.49 21.11
CA MET A 276 5.30 -18.66 20.68
C MET A 276 4.28 -18.94 21.81
N GLU A 277 4.71 -19.03 23.06
CA GLU A 277 3.88 -19.57 24.15
C GLU A 277 3.56 -18.53 25.24
N ALA A 278 4.51 -17.66 25.57
CA ALA A 278 4.47 -16.84 26.78
C ALA A 278 3.26 -15.91 26.87
N ALA A 279 2.84 -15.27 25.78
CA ALA A 279 1.72 -14.33 25.77
C ALA A 279 0.40 -14.95 26.23
N GLY A 280 0.21 -16.26 26.02
CA GLY A 280 -0.97 -16.97 26.54
C GLY A 280 -0.93 -17.18 28.05
N LEU A 281 0.27 -17.16 28.65
CA LEU A 281 0.51 -17.47 30.05
C LEU A 281 0.65 -16.24 30.94
N MET A 282 1.36 -15.19 30.51
CA MET A 282 1.82 -14.12 31.40
C MET A 282 0.71 -13.41 32.21
N ASN A 283 -0.53 -13.38 31.70
CA ASN A 283 -1.67 -12.78 32.42
C ASN A 283 -2.40 -13.75 33.36
N HIS A 284 -2.17 -15.05 33.19
CA HIS A 284 -2.97 -16.13 33.79
C HIS A 284 -2.13 -17.14 34.60
N PHE A 285 -0.82 -17.08 34.47
CA PHE A 285 0.11 -18.00 35.10
C PHE A 285 1.35 -17.20 35.52
N PRO A 286 1.63 -17.10 36.83
CA PRO A 286 2.71 -16.27 37.34
C PRO A 286 4.08 -16.92 37.06
N CYS A 287 4.67 -16.65 35.89
CA CYS A 287 5.91 -17.29 35.46
C CYS A 287 7.00 -16.35 34.95
N LEU A 288 8.24 -16.84 35.01
CA LEU A 288 9.40 -16.29 34.30
C LEU A 288 9.66 -17.12 33.03
N VAL A 289 10.01 -16.45 31.93
CA VAL A 289 10.26 -17.08 30.63
C VAL A 289 11.76 -17.21 30.40
N ILE A 290 12.21 -18.43 30.08
CA ILE A 290 13.62 -18.77 29.83
C ILE A 290 13.68 -19.48 28.47
N ARG A 291 14.52 -18.96 27.57
CA ARG A 291 14.66 -19.45 26.20
C ARG A 291 16.10 -19.74 25.86
N GLY A 292 16.38 -20.97 25.46
CA GLY A 292 17.63 -21.32 24.82
C GLY A 292 17.55 -20.97 23.34
N ILE A 293 18.58 -20.30 22.82
CA ILE A 293 18.56 -19.81 21.44
C ILE A 293 18.89 -20.94 20.48
N CYS A 294 17.92 -21.33 19.65
CA CYS A 294 18.08 -22.42 18.68
C CYS A 294 18.08 -21.97 17.22
N ASP A 295 17.71 -20.72 16.96
CA ASP A 295 17.66 -20.10 15.64
C ASP A 295 17.76 -18.58 15.73
N TYR A 296 17.84 -17.86 14.61
CA TYR A 296 17.91 -16.39 14.55
C TYR A 296 16.61 -15.68 14.11
N ALA A 297 15.50 -16.43 14.13
CA ALA A 297 14.19 -16.00 13.60
C ALA A 297 14.28 -15.53 12.14
N ASP A 298 15.13 -16.18 11.36
CA ASP A 298 15.38 -15.88 9.95
C ASP A 298 15.03 -17.10 9.06
N SER A 299 15.42 -17.03 7.79
CA SER A 299 15.13 -18.10 6.83
C SER A 299 16.11 -19.28 6.93
N HIS A 300 17.18 -19.17 7.73
CA HIS A 300 18.27 -20.13 7.82
C HIS A 300 18.00 -21.16 8.93
N LYS A 301 17.54 -22.37 8.56
CA LYS A 301 17.17 -23.39 9.55
C LYS A 301 18.35 -23.88 10.40
N ASN A 302 18.22 -23.78 11.72
CA ASN A 302 19.22 -24.21 12.70
C ASN A 302 18.75 -25.37 13.61
N ASP A 303 17.93 -26.29 13.10
CA ASP A 303 17.31 -27.40 13.86
C ASP A 303 18.30 -28.26 14.69
N ARG A 304 19.59 -28.27 14.33
CA ARG A 304 20.64 -28.98 15.09
C ARG A 304 20.86 -28.44 16.51
N TRP A 305 20.58 -27.15 16.73
CA TRP A 305 20.81 -26.47 18.01
C TRP A 305 19.67 -26.67 19.01
N GLN A 306 18.47 -27.06 18.58
CA GLN A 306 17.28 -27.14 19.44
C GLN A 306 17.50 -27.95 20.73
N ARG A 307 18.21 -29.08 20.66
CA ARG A 307 18.48 -29.92 21.84
C ARG A 307 19.46 -29.26 22.79
N TYR A 308 20.59 -28.75 22.29
CA TYR A 308 21.56 -28.05 23.13
C TYR A 308 20.93 -26.81 23.77
N ALA A 309 20.26 -25.97 22.98
CA ALA A 309 19.51 -24.81 23.46
C ALA A 309 18.48 -25.16 24.55
N SER A 310 17.73 -26.26 24.37
CA SER A 310 16.79 -26.71 25.42
C SER A 310 17.49 -27.12 26.72
N ALA A 311 18.71 -27.68 26.63
CA ALA A 311 19.51 -28.01 27.81
C ALA A 311 20.13 -26.79 28.48
N THR A 312 20.61 -25.79 27.73
CA THR A 312 21.17 -24.56 28.31
C THR A 312 20.07 -23.78 29.07
N ALA A 313 18.88 -23.67 28.49
CA ALA A 313 17.71 -23.09 29.15
C ALA A 313 17.33 -23.85 30.45
N ALA A 314 17.33 -25.19 30.41
CA ALA A 314 17.01 -26.00 31.58
C ALA A 314 18.10 -25.94 32.66
N ALA A 315 19.37 -25.89 32.28
CA ALA A 315 20.48 -25.70 33.21
C ALA A 315 20.39 -24.34 33.93
N TYR A 316 20.04 -23.28 33.20
CA TYR A 316 19.82 -21.97 33.80
C TYR A 316 18.61 -21.97 34.75
N ALA A 317 17.50 -22.60 34.37
CA ALA A 317 16.34 -22.72 35.26
C ALA A 317 16.69 -23.47 36.56
N LYS A 318 17.55 -24.50 36.50
CA LYS A 318 18.08 -25.17 37.69
C LYS A 318 18.93 -24.23 38.56
N GLU A 319 19.81 -23.44 37.95
CA GLU A 319 20.63 -22.46 38.68
C GLU A 319 19.79 -21.34 39.32
N LEU A 320 18.78 -20.84 38.61
CA LEU A 320 17.84 -19.85 39.11
C LEU A 320 17.11 -20.37 40.35
N LEU A 321 16.61 -21.61 40.32
CA LEU A 321 15.91 -22.22 41.45
C LEU A 321 16.79 -22.34 42.71
N ALA A 322 18.12 -22.45 42.56
CA ALA A 322 19.04 -22.42 43.71
C ALA A 322 19.12 -21.05 44.39
N HIS A 323 18.69 -19.98 43.72
CA HIS A 323 18.63 -18.61 44.26
C HIS A 323 17.21 -18.22 44.71
N VAL A 324 16.21 -19.08 44.48
CA VAL A 324 14.84 -18.84 44.92
C VAL A 324 14.67 -19.36 46.37
N PRO A 325 14.37 -18.51 47.37
CA PRO A 325 14.22 -18.97 48.75
C PRO A 325 12.92 -19.78 48.94
N ALA A 326 13.02 -21.01 49.46
CA ALA A 326 11.86 -21.89 49.65
C ALA A 326 10.78 -21.28 50.57
N ALA A 327 11.18 -20.52 51.59
CA ALA A 327 10.26 -19.81 52.49
C ALA A 327 9.42 -18.74 51.75
N GLU A 328 10.05 -17.92 50.92
CA GLU A 328 9.38 -16.85 50.17
C GLU A 328 8.43 -17.40 49.09
N VAL A 329 8.76 -18.55 48.50
CA VAL A 329 7.85 -19.25 47.58
C VAL A 329 6.56 -19.64 48.32
N GLN A 330 6.64 -20.12 49.57
CA GLN A 330 5.45 -20.49 50.34
C GLN A 330 4.59 -19.28 50.77
N GLU A 331 5.20 -18.10 50.92
CA GLU A 331 4.51 -16.83 51.21
C GLU A 331 3.86 -16.20 49.97
N THR A 332 4.32 -16.55 48.77
CA THR A 332 3.76 -16.07 47.50
C THR A 332 2.32 -16.58 47.33
N LYS A 333 1.39 -15.72 46.89
CA LYS A 333 -0.02 -16.12 46.66
C LYS A 333 -0.11 -17.32 45.70
N ARG A 334 -1.12 -18.17 45.88
CA ARG A 334 -1.36 -19.29 44.95
C ARG A 334 -1.75 -18.73 43.59
N ALA A 335 -1.28 -19.36 42.52
CA ALA A 335 -1.55 -18.92 41.16
C ALA A 335 -3.06 -18.86 40.86
N LEU A 336 -3.84 -19.77 41.43
CA LEU A 336 -5.30 -19.80 41.30
C LEU A 336 -5.99 -18.60 41.99
N GLU A 337 -5.45 -18.11 43.11
CA GLU A 337 -5.98 -16.94 43.83
C GLU A 337 -5.70 -15.64 43.05
N VAL A 338 -4.51 -15.54 42.43
CA VAL A 338 -4.16 -14.43 41.54
C VAL A 338 -5.15 -14.38 40.35
N LEU A 339 -5.44 -15.53 39.74
CA LEU A 339 -6.42 -15.66 38.66
C LEU A 339 -7.83 -15.21 39.03
N GLN A 340 -8.32 -15.64 40.20
CA GLN A 340 -9.67 -15.28 40.66
C GLN A 340 -9.80 -13.77 40.96
N SER A 341 -8.74 -13.15 41.49
CA SER A 341 -8.72 -11.70 41.76
C SER A 341 -8.78 -10.84 40.48
N VAL A 342 -8.17 -11.31 39.38
CA VAL A 342 -8.21 -10.65 38.06
C VAL A 342 -9.58 -10.81 37.41
N GLN A 343 -10.21 -11.99 37.52
CA GLN A 343 -11.58 -12.21 37.01
C GLN A 343 -12.63 -11.38 37.75
N GLN A 344 -12.44 -11.12 39.05
CA GLN A 344 -13.36 -10.29 39.84
C GLN A 344 -13.28 -8.80 39.45
N GLN A 345 -12.10 -8.29 39.08
CA GLN A 345 -11.92 -6.93 38.53
C GLN A 345 -12.49 -6.78 37.10
N ILE A 346 -12.57 -7.87 36.32
CA ILE A 346 -13.18 -7.87 34.98
C ILE A 346 -14.73 -7.82 35.06
N GLY A 347 -15.33 -8.28 36.16
CA GLY A 347 -16.77 -8.18 36.41
C GLY A 347 -17.28 -6.74 36.45
N ASP A 348 -16.49 -5.82 37.04
CA ASP A 348 -16.81 -4.39 37.08
C ASP A 348 -16.60 -3.68 35.72
N MET A 349 -15.94 -4.35 34.76
CA MET A 349 -15.58 -3.83 33.44
C MET A 349 -16.56 -4.27 32.32
N GLN A 350 -17.66 -4.96 32.66
CA GLN A 350 -18.68 -5.39 31.69
C GLN A 350 -19.50 -4.24 31.09
N GLN A 351 -19.51 -3.04 31.70
CA GLN A 351 -20.00 -1.82 31.05
C GLN A 351 -19.10 -1.39 29.88
N THR A 352 -17.82 -1.76 29.90
CA THR A 352 -16.85 -1.44 28.84
C THR A 352 -16.98 -2.39 27.64
N THR A 353 -17.54 -3.60 27.79
CA THR A 353 -17.66 -4.60 26.71
C THR A 353 -18.59 -4.16 25.57
N VAL A 354 -19.61 -3.35 25.85
CA VAL A 354 -20.44 -2.71 24.82
C VAL A 354 -19.62 -1.69 24.01
N ALA A 355 -18.71 -0.97 24.67
CA ALA A 355 -17.77 -0.06 24.01
C ALA A 355 -16.64 -0.80 23.28
N THR A 356 -16.19 -1.97 23.77
CA THR A 356 -15.16 -2.80 23.11
C THR A 356 -15.70 -3.50 21.87
N LYS A 357 -16.95 -3.97 21.87
CA LYS A 357 -17.61 -4.49 20.66
C LYS A 357 -17.79 -3.40 19.60
N ALA A 358 -18.26 -2.22 19.99
CA ALA A 358 -18.31 -1.05 19.11
C ALA A 358 -16.92 -0.63 18.59
N ALA A 359 -15.88 -0.70 19.43
CA ALA A 359 -14.50 -0.43 19.03
C ALA A 359 -13.92 -1.52 18.11
N THR A 360 -14.29 -2.79 18.28
CA THR A 360 -13.82 -3.92 17.46
C THR A 360 -14.49 -3.91 16.08
N ASP A 361 -15.78 -3.57 16.04
CA ASP A 361 -16.54 -3.32 14.81
C ASP A 361 -16.06 -2.04 14.10
N SER A 362 -15.70 -0.98 14.85
CA SER A 362 -15.03 0.22 14.32
C SER A 362 -13.65 -0.10 13.75
N ILE A 363 -12.79 -0.85 14.45
CA ILE A 363 -11.45 -1.22 13.99
C ILE A 363 -11.52 -2.12 12.74
N ARG A 364 -12.46 -3.08 12.69
CA ARG A 364 -12.69 -3.90 11.50
C ARG A 364 -13.22 -3.04 10.33
N SER A 365 -14.07 -2.06 10.62
CA SER A 365 -14.57 -1.08 9.65
C SER A 365 -13.44 -0.17 9.15
N ASP A 366 -12.53 0.29 10.01
CA ASP A 366 -11.44 1.20 9.68
C ASP A 366 -10.37 0.49 8.84
N LEU A 367 -9.96 -0.74 9.20
CA LEU A 367 -9.04 -1.54 8.40
C LEU A 367 -9.63 -1.87 7.01
N ARG A 368 -10.94 -2.07 6.94
CA ARG A 368 -11.66 -2.30 5.68
C ARG A 368 -11.80 -1.02 4.86
N THR A 369 -12.05 0.10 5.51
CA THR A 369 -12.05 1.44 4.90
C THR A 369 -10.69 1.76 4.28
N ASP A 370 -9.60 1.45 4.97
CA ASP A 370 -8.24 1.64 4.45
C ASP A 370 -7.94 0.75 3.24
N LYS A 371 -8.38 -0.51 3.26
CA LYS A 371 -8.26 -1.40 2.09
C LYS A 371 -9.05 -0.84 0.90
N ILE A 372 -10.28 -0.39 1.12
CA ILE A 372 -11.10 0.20 0.05
C ILE A 372 -10.50 1.53 -0.44
N LYS A 373 -9.93 2.35 0.45
CA LYS A 373 -9.24 3.58 0.07
C LYS A 373 -8.04 3.29 -0.83
N ARG A 374 -7.19 2.32 -0.45
CA ARG A 374 -6.03 1.91 -1.25
C ARG A 374 -6.43 1.27 -2.58
N TRP A 375 -7.52 0.53 -2.58
CA TRP A 375 -8.05 -0.07 -3.81
C TRP A 375 -8.64 0.98 -4.74
N LEU A 376 -9.52 1.86 -4.26
CA LEU A 376 -10.14 2.88 -5.11
C LEU A 376 -9.18 4.00 -5.53
N CYS A 377 -8.14 4.28 -4.74
CA CYS A 377 -7.29 5.46 -4.90
C CYS A 377 -8.10 6.76 -5.09
N PRO A 378 -9.03 7.10 -4.17
CA PRO A 378 -9.94 8.22 -4.36
C PRO A 378 -9.20 9.55 -4.26
N PRO A 379 -9.40 10.49 -5.21
CA PRO A 379 -8.89 11.85 -5.09
C PRO A 379 -9.45 12.56 -3.86
N ASP A 380 -8.60 13.26 -3.11
CA ASP A 380 -8.98 13.96 -1.88
C ASP A 380 -9.49 15.38 -2.16
N PRO A 381 -10.80 15.67 -1.97
CA PRO A 381 -11.36 17.01 -2.16
C PRO A 381 -10.94 18.01 -1.05
N SER A 382 -10.43 17.52 0.09
CA SER A 382 -10.12 18.36 1.25
C SER A 382 -8.96 19.32 0.99
N THR A 383 -8.02 18.95 0.11
CA THR A 383 -6.86 19.78 -0.23
C THR A 383 -7.29 21.08 -0.91
N ASN A 384 -8.16 21.01 -1.92
CA ASN A 384 -8.73 22.17 -2.61
C ASN A 384 -9.60 23.02 -1.68
N ALA A 385 -10.47 22.37 -0.89
CA ALA A 385 -11.34 23.08 0.05
C ALA A 385 -10.53 23.87 1.10
N ASN A 386 -9.52 23.25 1.71
CA ASN A 386 -8.67 23.89 2.71
C ASN A 386 -7.80 25.00 2.11
N HIS A 387 -7.29 24.81 0.88
CA HIS A 387 -6.59 25.87 0.18
C HIS A 387 -7.51 27.08 -0.08
N ALA A 388 -8.72 26.85 -0.59
CA ALA A 388 -9.67 27.93 -0.84
C ALA A 388 -10.14 28.64 0.44
N ARG A 389 -10.29 27.92 1.57
CA ARG A 389 -10.52 28.54 2.90
C ARG A 389 -9.41 29.52 3.28
N LYS A 390 -8.13 29.17 3.05
CA LYS A 390 -6.99 30.03 3.35
C LYS A 390 -6.97 31.30 2.48
N LEU A 391 -7.42 31.20 1.23
CA LEU A 391 -7.50 32.34 0.31
C LEU A 391 -8.71 33.25 0.56
N ARG A 392 -9.76 32.73 1.21
CA ARG A 392 -11.01 33.45 1.43
C ARG A 392 -10.81 34.66 2.34
N HIS A 393 -11.20 35.84 1.87
CA HIS A 393 -11.33 37.03 2.71
C HIS A 393 -12.64 36.98 3.51
N GLU A 394 -12.59 37.47 4.74
CA GLU A 394 -13.74 37.46 5.64
C GLU A 394 -14.92 38.24 5.04
N GLY A 395 -16.10 37.63 5.03
CA GLY A 395 -17.32 38.18 4.43
C GLY A 395 -17.48 37.95 2.92
N THR A 396 -16.46 37.43 2.21
CA THR A 396 -16.57 37.13 0.77
C THR A 396 -17.65 36.08 0.50
N GLY A 397 -18.55 36.39 -0.44
CA GLY A 397 -19.68 35.52 -0.79
C GLY A 397 -20.89 35.61 0.14
N ALA A 398 -20.91 36.52 1.12
CA ALA A 398 -22.09 36.72 1.98
C ALA A 398 -23.35 37.12 1.17
N TRP A 399 -23.16 37.85 0.07
CA TRP A 399 -24.24 38.22 -0.85
C TRP A 399 -24.88 36.99 -1.52
N LEU A 400 -24.11 35.92 -1.79
CA LEU A 400 -24.64 34.67 -2.36
C LEU A 400 -25.53 33.97 -1.33
N LEU A 401 -25.08 33.94 -0.06
CA LEU A 401 -25.89 33.39 1.02
C LEU A 401 -27.19 34.16 1.21
N GLN A 402 -27.24 35.46 0.92
CA GLN A 402 -28.46 36.27 1.01
C GLN A 402 -29.33 36.20 -0.26
N ASN A 403 -28.86 35.56 -1.33
CA ASN A 403 -29.58 35.51 -2.60
C ASN A 403 -30.85 34.64 -2.48
N PRO A 404 -32.03 35.10 -2.95
CA PRO A 404 -33.28 34.34 -2.86
C PRO A 404 -33.21 32.95 -3.51
N VAL A 405 -32.56 32.84 -4.67
CA VAL A 405 -32.40 31.58 -5.40
C VAL A 405 -31.56 30.58 -4.60
N PHE A 406 -30.50 31.05 -3.94
CA PHE A 406 -29.66 30.22 -3.08
C PHE A 406 -30.40 29.80 -1.80
N GLN A 407 -31.19 30.70 -1.20
CA GLN A 407 -32.01 30.40 -0.02
C GLN A 407 -33.11 29.37 -0.33
N GLU A 408 -33.77 29.48 -1.48
CA GLU A 408 -34.70 28.44 -1.97
C GLU A 408 -34.01 27.09 -2.17
N TRP A 409 -32.77 27.12 -2.69
CA TRP A 409 -31.98 25.90 -2.84
C TRP A 409 -31.62 25.29 -1.48
N CYS A 410 -31.12 26.07 -0.53
CA CYS A 410 -30.82 25.58 0.83
C CYS A 410 -32.06 25.04 1.55
N ALA A 411 -33.21 25.69 1.38
CA ALA A 411 -34.47 25.28 2.01
C ALA A 411 -35.06 23.99 1.42
N GLY A 412 -34.71 23.62 0.18
CA GLY A 412 -35.18 22.41 -0.48
C GLY A 412 -36.19 22.54 -1.64
N PRO A 413 -37.01 23.61 -1.76
CA PRO A 413 -37.88 23.79 -2.93
C PRO A 413 -37.14 23.74 -4.27
N ARG A 414 -35.90 24.24 -4.30
CA ARG A 414 -35.01 24.21 -5.46
C ARG A 414 -33.94 23.14 -5.26
N ARG A 415 -33.79 22.22 -6.22
CA ARG A 415 -32.90 21.05 -6.09
C ARG A 415 -31.55 21.24 -6.76
N HIS A 416 -31.50 21.94 -7.87
CA HIS A 416 -30.29 22.07 -8.67
C HIS A 416 -29.96 23.54 -8.91
N LEU A 417 -28.68 23.89 -8.87
CA LEU A 417 -28.21 25.25 -9.09
C LEU A 417 -26.86 25.21 -9.83
N TRP A 418 -26.70 26.06 -10.84
CA TRP A 418 -25.41 26.25 -11.50
C TRP A 418 -24.94 27.69 -11.33
N LEU A 419 -23.81 27.86 -10.63
CA LEU A 419 -23.12 29.13 -10.45
C LEU A 419 -22.07 29.29 -11.55
N ASN A 420 -22.27 30.25 -12.45
CA ASN A 420 -21.32 30.49 -13.53
C ASN A 420 -20.65 31.87 -13.47
N GLY A 421 -19.36 31.91 -13.81
CA GLY A 421 -18.61 33.16 -13.84
C GLY A 421 -17.23 33.03 -14.47
N LEU A 422 -16.62 34.19 -14.74
CA LEU A 422 -15.34 34.31 -15.44
C LEU A 422 -14.17 33.66 -14.68
N ALA A 423 -13.04 33.50 -15.36
CA ALA A 423 -11.81 33.01 -14.72
C ALA A 423 -11.36 33.95 -13.61
N GLY A 424 -11.01 33.40 -12.43
CA GLY A 424 -10.49 34.18 -11.32
C GLY A 424 -11.51 35.05 -10.57
N CYS A 425 -12.82 34.87 -10.77
CA CYS A 425 -13.86 35.59 -10.03
C CYS A 425 -14.19 35.00 -8.64
N GLY A 426 -13.53 33.91 -8.23
CA GLY A 426 -13.67 33.33 -6.88
C GLY A 426 -14.67 32.17 -6.75
N LYS A 427 -15.00 31.47 -7.84
CA LYS A 427 -15.93 30.31 -7.83
C LYS A 427 -15.61 29.27 -6.74
N THR A 428 -14.37 28.79 -6.68
CA THR A 428 -13.90 27.83 -5.67
C THR A 428 -14.02 28.37 -4.25
N VAL A 429 -13.76 29.68 -4.05
CA VAL A 429 -13.97 30.33 -2.75
C VAL A 429 -15.45 30.37 -2.38
N LEU A 430 -16.34 30.61 -3.35
CA LEU A 430 -17.79 30.54 -3.13
C LEU A 430 -18.25 29.12 -2.82
N SER A 431 -17.72 28.09 -3.48
CA SER A 431 -18.01 26.68 -3.17
C SER A 431 -17.71 26.35 -1.71
N VAL A 432 -16.59 26.84 -1.19
CA VAL A 432 -16.25 26.69 0.23
C VAL A 432 -17.14 27.52 1.15
N THR A 433 -17.56 28.72 0.75
CA THR A 433 -18.57 29.49 1.48
C THR A 433 -19.91 28.74 1.57
N VAL A 434 -20.31 28.06 0.49
CA VAL A 434 -21.49 27.18 0.49
C VAL A 434 -21.27 25.97 1.41
N LEU A 435 -20.12 25.29 1.32
CA LEU A 435 -19.80 24.14 2.18
C LEU A 435 -19.82 24.51 3.67
N ASP A 436 -19.19 25.62 4.05
CA ASP A 436 -19.15 26.08 5.44
C ASP A 436 -20.53 26.50 5.94
N HIS A 437 -21.40 27.05 5.07
CA HIS A 437 -22.78 27.36 5.41
C HIS A 437 -23.62 26.08 5.61
N LEU A 438 -23.50 25.11 4.70
CA LEU A 438 -24.20 23.82 4.80
C LEU A 438 -23.79 23.05 6.05
N ALA A 439 -22.51 23.10 6.43
CA ALA A 439 -21.99 22.44 7.63
C ALA A 439 -22.56 23.01 8.95
N GLN A 440 -23.14 24.22 8.94
CA GLN A 440 -23.82 24.80 10.10
C GLN A 440 -25.26 24.27 10.26
N GLY A 441 -25.82 23.63 9.22
CA GLY A 441 -27.13 23.00 9.27
C GLY A 441 -27.07 21.57 9.82
N ASN A 442 -27.91 21.23 10.79
CA ASN A 442 -28.03 19.86 11.28
C ASN A 442 -29.02 19.10 10.38
N ASP A 443 -28.58 17.95 9.81
CA ASP A 443 -29.39 16.94 9.10
C ASP A 443 -29.33 16.89 7.53
N CYS A 444 -28.13 17.04 6.93
CA CYS A 444 -27.89 16.73 5.51
C CYS A 444 -26.50 16.10 5.27
N LEU A 445 -26.41 15.09 4.39
CA LEU A 445 -25.12 14.55 3.94
C LEU A 445 -24.50 15.49 2.89
N ILE A 446 -23.36 16.09 3.23
CA ILE A 446 -22.64 17.00 2.34
C ILE A 446 -21.50 16.22 1.66
N LEU A 447 -21.50 16.23 0.33
CA LEU A 447 -20.46 15.65 -0.51
C LEU A 447 -19.82 16.77 -1.31
N SER A 448 -18.49 16.75 -1.44
CA SER A 448 -17.76 17.79 -2.17
C SER A 448 -16.77 17.18 -3.14
N ILE A 449 -16.76 17.68 -4.37
CA ILE A 449 -15.81 17.32 -5.41
C ILE A 449 -15.24 18.61 -5.98
N PHE A 450 -13.92 18.65 -6.11
CA PHE A 450 -13.20 19.76 -6.72
C PHE A 450 -12.44 19.22 -7.92
N PHE A 451 -12.84 19.64 -9.13
CA PHE A 451 -12.00 19.43 -10.30
C PHE A 451 -10.77 20.35 -10.18
N ASP A 452 -9.60 19.82 -10.52
CA ASP A 452 -8.33 20.52 -10.36
C ASP A 452 -7.40 20.27 -11.56
N PHE A 453 -7.14 21.32 -12.31
CA PHE A 453 -6.23 21.32 -13.46
C PHE A 453 -4.77 20.92 -13.16
N SER A 454 -4.37 20.99 -11.89
CA SER A 454 -3.02 20.63 -11.41
C SER A 454 -2.91 19.16 -11.00
N ASP A 455 -4.03 18.45 -10.89
CA ASP A 455 -4.11 17.06 -10.45
C ASP A 455 -4.95 16.25 -11.44
N THR A 456 -4.27 15.46 -12.29
CA THR A 456 -4.95 14.66 -13.32
C THR A 456 -5.95 13.67 -12.75
N THR A 457 -5.77 13.23 -11.50
CA THR A 457 -6.70 12.31 -10.82
C THR A 457 -8.05 12.97 -10.52
N LYS A 458 -8.11 14.31 -10.50
CA LYS A 458 -9.32 15.12 -10.25
C LYS A 458 -9.98 15.64 -11.51
N GLN A 459 -9.49 15.30 -12.70
CA GLN A 459 -10.00 15.87 -13.96
C GLN A 459 -11.03 15.00 -14.67
N THR A 460 -11.19 13.74 -14.25
CA THR A 460 -12.05 12.76 -14.92
C THR A 460 -13.30 12.44 -14.12
N LEU A 461 -14.35 11.96 -14.81
CA LEU A 461 -15.54 11.41 -14.20
C LEU A 461 -15.18 10.20 -13.33
N ASP A 462 -14.24 9.38 -13.77
CA ASP A 462 -13.76 8.23 -13.00
C ASP A 462 -13.17 8.64 -11.65
N GLY A 463 -12.27 9.64 -11.63
CA GLY A 463 -11.72 10.21 -10.41
C GLY A 463 -12.80 10.81 -9.50
N MET A 464 -13.75 11.55 -10.08
CA MET A 464 -14.93 12.05 -9.38
C MET A 464 -15.73 10.92 -8.72
N LEU A 465 -16.04 9.85 -9.45
CA LEU A 465 -16.83 8.72 -8.96
C LEU A 465 -16.09 7.94 -7.86
N ARG A 466 -14.77 7.79 -7.96
CA ARG A 466 -13.95 7.20 -6.87
C ARG A 466 -14.04 8.02 -5.60
N SER A 467 -13.89 9.34 -5.72
CA SER A 467 -14.03 10.26 -4.58
C SER A 467 -15.45 10.23 -3.99
N LEU A 468 -16.47 10.25 -4.85
CA LEU A 468 -17.87 10.20 -4.46
C LEU A 468 -18.23 8.90 -3.74
N ALA A 469 -17.88 7.75 -4.33
CA ALA A 469 -18.12 6.43 -3.75
C ALA A 469 -17.43 6.29 -2.39
N PHE A 470 -16.19 6.79 -2.27
CA PHE A 470 -15.46 6.75 -1.00
C PHE A 470 -16.07 7.68 0.06
N GLN A 471 -16.49 8.90 -0.30
CA GLN A 471 -17.19 9.79 0.63
C GLN A 471 -18.54 9.18 1.09
N LEU A 472 -19.29 8.55 0.18
CA LEU A 472 -20.54 7.83 0.52
C LEU A 472 -20.31 6.59 1.38
N TYR A 473 -19.14 5.95 1.25
CA TYR A 473 -18.72 4.82 2.07
C TYR A 473 -18.44 5.25 3.52
N GLN A 474 -17.75 6.38 3.72
CA GLN A 474 -17.35 6.87 5.03
C GLN A 474 -18.53 7.25 5.97
N VAL A 475 -19.71 7.53 5.42
CA VAL A 475 -20.84 8.10 6.20
C VAL A 475 -21.89 7.05 6.63
N GLY A 476 -21.64 5.74 6.50
CA GLY A 476 -22.37 4.71 7.28
C GLY A 476 -22.73 3.38 6.59
N ALA A 477 -23.23 2.44 7.39
CA ALA A 477 -23.32 0.99 7.11
C ALA A 477 -24.22 0.57 5.91
N GLY A 478 -25.25 1.34 5.56
CA GLY A 478 -26.20 0.96 4.50
C GLY A 478 -25.65 1.12 3.08
N SER A 479 -24.87 2.18 2.82
CA SER A 479 -24.20 2.39 1.53
C SER A 479 -22.89 1.59 1.42
N ALA A 480 -22.24 1.31 2.55
CA ALA A 480 -20.96 0.60 2.61
C ALA A 480 -21.00 -0.81 1.99
N SER A 481 -22.09 -1.57 2.21
CA SER A 481 -22.22 -2.95 1.72
C SER A 481 -22.18 -3.08 0.20
N LEU A 482 -22.60 -2.05 -0.55
CA LEU A 482 -22.57 -2.04 -2.02
C LEU A 482 -21.13 -1.97 -2.54
N LEU A 483 -20.33 -1.08 -1.95
CA LEU A 483 -18.93 -0.93 -2.32
C LEU A 483 -18.08 -2.10 -1.81
N ASP A 484 -18.41 -2.65 -0.64
CA ASP A 484 -17.83 -3.89 -0.13
C ASP A 484 -18.07 -5.07 -1.08
N SER A 485 -19.27 -5.18 -1.64
CA SER A 485 -19.59 -6.24 -2.62
C SER A 485 -18.81 -6.06 -3.91
N LEU A 486 -18.65 -4.81 -4.37
CA LEU A 486 -17.83 -4.50 -5.54
C LEU A 486 -16.35 -4.84 -5.29
N PHE A 487 -15.82 -4.53 -4.10
CA PHE A 487 -14.45 -4.86 -3.70
C PHE A 487 -14.19 -6.38 -3.72
N LEU A 488 -15.11 -7.17 -3.16
CA LEU A 488 -15.01 -8.64 -3.17
C LEU A 488 -15.05 -9.21 -4.60
N ALA A 489 -15.91 -8.66 -5.47
CA ALA A 489 -16.00 -9.08 -6.87
C ALA A 489 -14.72 -8.81 -7.68
N HIS A 490 -13.87 -7.88 -7.22
CA HIS A 490 -12.58 -7.54 -7.83
C HIS A 490 -11.40 -8.20 -7.08
N GLN A 491 -11.60 -9.46 -6.68
CA GLN A 491 -10.57 -10.30 -6.08
C GLN A 491 -9.95 -9.68 -4.81
N ASP A 492 -10.78 -9.19 -3.88
CA ASP A 492 -10.31 -8.52 -2.67
C ASP A 492 -9.39 -7.32 -2.96
N GLY A 493 -9.64 -6.62 -4.07
CA GLY A 493 -8.92 -5.42 -4.49
C GLY A 493 -7.66 -5.66 -5.32
N CYS A 494 -7.48 -6.84 -5.91
CA CYS A 494 -6.39 -7.08 -6.86
C CYS A 494 -6.61 -6.44 -8.24
N ASP A 495 -7.87 -6.21 -8.64
CA ASP A 495 -8.23 -5.56 -9.91
C ASP A 495 -8.97 -4.23 -9.68
N GLN A 496 -8.82 -3.26 -10.58
CA GLN A 496 -9.55 -1.98 -10.51
C GLN A 496 -10.96 -2.10 -11.10
N PRO A 497 -11.98 -1.44 -10.52
CA PRO A 497 -13.31 -1.43 -11.09
C PRO A 497 -13.39 -0.51 -12.31
N ALA A 498 -14.15 -0.92 -13.32
CA ALA A 498 -14.45 -0.07 -14.47
C ALA A 498 -15.33 1.13 -14.06
N THR A 499 -15.20 2.26 -14.76
CA THR A 499 -15.96 3.50 -14.49
C THR A 499 -17.47 3.27 -14.48
N LYS A 500 -17.99 2.41 -15.36
CA LYS A 500 -19.41 2.05 -15.40
C LYS A 500 -19.89 1.34 -14.12
N ALA A 501 -19.07 0.46 -13.54
CA ALA A 501 -19.40 -0.21 -12.29
C ALA A 501 -19.41 0.78 -11.11
N LEU A 502 -18.45 1.71 -11.06
CA LEU A 502 -18.42 2.80 -10.07
C LEU A 502 -19.63 3.72 -10.21
N LEU A 503 -20.04 4.05 -11.43
CA LEU A 503 -21.23 4.84 -11.73
C LEU A 503 -22.48 4.18 -11.14
N ASP A 504 -22.69 2.91 -11.45
CA ASP A 504 -23.88 2.17 -11.04
C ASP A 504 -23.93 1.97 -9.51
N VAL A 505 -22.80 1.69 -8.87
CA VAL A 505 -22.69 1.59 -7.41
C VAL A 505 -22.93 2.94 -6.73
N SER A 506 -22.37 4.03 -7.26
CA SER A 506 -22.53 5.36 -6.68
C SER A 506 -23.99 5.83 -6.72
N PHE A 507 -24.73 5.56 -7.79
CA PHE A 507 -26.16 5.86 -7.84
C PHE A 507 -26.96 5.08 -6.81
N LYS A 508 -26.75 3.76 -6.71
CA LYS A 508 -27.41 2.93 -5.68
C LYS A 508 -27.08 3.42 -4.26
N MET A 509 -25.85 3.88 -4.02
CA MET A 509 -25.47 4.44 -2.72
C MET A 509 -26.18 5.77 -2.43
N LEU A 510 -26.43 6.61 -3.44
CA LEU A 510 -27.18 7.87 -3.31
C LEU A 510 -28.67 7.63 -3.05
N GLU A 511 -29.27 6.62 -3.66
CA GLU A 511 -30.68 6.22 -3.50
C GLU A 511 -31.01 5.83 -2.05
N ILE A 512 -30.06 5.25 -1.32
CA ILE A 512 -30.25 4.78 0.07
C ILE A 512 -30.40 5.96 1.05
N ARG A 513 -29.92 7.15 0.71
CA ARG A 513 -29.86 8.31 1.63
C ARG A 513 -31.09 9.20 1.45
N LYS A 514 -31.57 9.79 2.56
CA LYS A 514 -32.81 10.60 2.53
C LYS A 514 -32.61 12.04 2.08
N ARG A 515 -31.43 12.63 2.35
CA ARG A 515 -31.12 14.03 2.00
C ARG A 515 -29.62 14.16 1.76
N VAL A 516 -29.25 14.57 0.55
CA VAL A 516 -27.85 14.68 0.11
C VAL A 516 -27.67 16.01 -0.59
N SER A 517 -26.61 16.74 -0.25
CA SER A 517 -26.17 17.95 -0.95
C SER A 517 -24.80 17.71 -1.55
N ILE A 518 -24.67 17.86 -2.86
CA ILE A 518 -23.42 17.68 -3.60
C ILE A 518 -22.96 19.04 -4.10
N VAL A 519 -21.73 19.42 -3.75
CA VAL A 519 -21.03 20.59 -4.29
C VAL A 519 -20.00 20.11 -5.31
N LEU A 520 -20.22 20.42 -6.59
CA LEU A 520 -19.27 20.18 -7.67
C LEU A 520 -18.60 21.49 -8.06
N ASP A 521 -17.32 21.63 -7.74
CA ASP A 521 -16.55 22.84 -8.08
C ASP A 521 -15.79 22.69 -9.40
N ALA A 522 -15.80 23.76 -10.20
CA ALA A 522 -14.99 23.93 -11.40
C ALA A 522 -15.22 22.88 -12.51
N LEU A 523 -16.47 22.69 -12.93
CA LEU A 523 -16.82 21.76 -14.03
C LEU A 523 -16.00 21.98 -15.31
N ASP A 524 -15.56 23.21 -15.56
CA ASP A 524 -14.70 23.58 -16.70
C ASP A 524 -13.30 22.93 -16.67
N GLU A 525 -12.84 22.47 -15.51
CA GLU A 525 -11.55 21.79 -15.36
C GLU A 525 -11.62 20.28 -15.59
N SER A 526 -12.80 19.73 -15.90
CA SER A 526 -12.92 18.33 -16.29
C SER A 526 -12.44 18.09 -17.74
N THR A 527 -11.71 16.99 -17.95
CA THR A 527 -11.31 16.50 -19.28
C THR A 527 -12.36 15.56 -19.89
N THR A 528 -13.24 14.96 -19.08
CA THR A 528 -14.31 14.04 -19.52
C THR A 528 -15.68 14.71 -19.46
N ARG A 529 -15.81 15.91 -20.01
CA ARG A 529 -16.98 16.77 -19.82
C ARG A 529 -18.29 16.19 -20.36
N GLY A 530 -18.24 15.51 -21.51
CA GLY A 530 -19.42 14.84 -22.08
C GLY A 530 -19.94 13.69 -21.21
N GLU A 531 -19.08 13.02 -20.46
CA GLU A 531 -19.49 12.01 -19.48
C GLU A 531 -20.05 12.65 -18.22
N LEU A 532 -19.42 13.74 -17.76
CA LEU A 532 -19.87 14.52 -16.61
C LEU A 532 -21.28 15.11 -16.83
N LEU A 533 -21.55 15.67 -18.02
CA LEU A 533 -22.88 16.16 -18.39
C LEU A 533 -23.93 15.05 -18.43
N ARG A 534 -23.58 13.86 -18.92
CA ARG A 534 -24.44 12.67 -18.84
C ARG A 534 -24.73 12.27 -17.40
N TRP A 535 -23.71 12.31 -16.54
CA TRP A 535 -23.89 12.06 -15.10
C TRP A 535 -24.83 13.07 -14.45
N ILE A 536 -24.68 14.38 -14.73
CA ILE A 536 -25.57 15.43 -14.23
C ILE A 536 -27.01 15.18 -14.70
N LYS A 537 -27.19 14.86 -15.98
CA LYS A 537 -28.51 14.52 -16.55
C LYS A 537 -29.15 13.35 -15.79
N ASP A 538 -28.39 12.32 -15.49
CA ASP A 538 -28.85 11.16 -14.74
C ASP A 538 -29.27 11.52 -13.31
N VAL A 539 -28.48 12.36 -12.60
CA VAL A 539 -28.85 12.85 -11.25
C VAL A 539 -30.16 13.63 -11.28
N VAL A 540 -30.35 14.48 -12.29
CA VAL A 540 -31.52 15.37 -12.41
C VAL A 540 -32.77 14.61 -12.86
N SER A 541 -32.63 13.62 -13.76
CA SER A 541 -33.77 12.97 -14.42
C SER A 541 -34.31 11.75 -13.67
N ARG A 542 -33.49 11.09 -12.84
CA ARG A 542 -33.87 9.85 -12.16
C ARG A 542 -34.87 10.11 -11.02
N PRO A 543 -36.06 9.48 -11.02
CA PRO A 543 -37.03 9.61 -9.94
C PRO A 543 -36.47 9.28 -8.55
N GLU A 544 -35.54 8.33 -8.49
CA GLU A 544 -34.93 7.82 -7.27
C GLU A 544 -33.93 8.79 -6.64
N LEU A 545 -33.48 9.82 -7.38
CA LEU A 545 -32.50 10.81 -6.94
C LEU A 545 -33.10 12.21 -6.71
N ARG A 546 -34.43 12.34 -6.70
CA ARG A 546 -35.13 13.62 -6.51
C ARG A 546 -34.82 14.34 -5.19
N HIS A 547 -34.29 13.64 -4.19
CA HIS A 547 -33.84 14.19 -2.92
C HIS A 547 -32.42 14.76 -2.96
N VAL A 548 -31.65 14.50 -4.02
CA VAL A 548 -30.28 14.98 -4.16
C VAL A 548 -30.29 16.45 -4.59
N GLN A 549 -29.72 17.30 -3.75
CA GLN A 549 -29.48 18.70 -4.06
C GLN A 549 -28.10 18.85 -4.69
N LEU A 550 -28.02 19.49 -5.84
CA LEU A 550 -26.78 19.65 -6.58
C LEU A 550 -26.49 21.13 -6.77
N ILE A 551 -25.30 21.57 -6.40
CA ILE A 551 -24.78 22.87 -6.78
C ILE A 551 -23.48 22.69 -7.54
N CYS A 552 -23.41 23.27 -8.73
CA CYS A 552 -22.25 23.21 -9.58
C CYS A 552 -21.65 24.60 -9.76
N THR A 553 -20.33 24.71 -9.82
CA THR A 553 -19.65 25.93 -10.28
C THR A 553 -18.90 25.67 -11.59
N GLY A 554 -18.83 26.67 -12.45
CA GLY A 554 -18.01 26.56 -13.66
C GLY A 554 -17.96 27.84 -14.49
N ARG A 555 -17.23 27.80 -15.59
CA ARG A 555 -17.28 28.87 -16.60
C ARG A 555 -18.50 28.71 -17.52
N PRO A 556 -19.07 29.81 -18.01
CA PRO A 556 -20.13 29.77 -19.03
C PRO A 556 -19.54 29.45 -20.41
N GLU A 557 -18.90 28.30 -20.56
CA GLU A 557 -18.40 27.81 -21.84
C GLU A 557 -19.55 27.29 -22.71
N LEU A 558 -19.36 27.29 -24.04
CA LEU A 558 -20.44 27.03 -25.00
C LEU A 558 -21.16 25.70 -24.75
N GLU A 559 -20.44 24.64 -24.38
CA GLU A 559 -21.06 23.34 -24.08
C GLU A 559 -21.96 23.40 -22.84
N PHE A 560 -21.51 24.05 -21.76
CA PHE A 560 -22.26 24.12 -20.50
C PHE A 560 -23.45 25.07 -20.63
N LEU A 561 -23.29 26.19 -21.34
CA LEU A 561 -24.37 27.11 -21.66
C LEU A 561 -25.47 26.44 -22.51
N ARG A 562 -25.11 25.51 -23.38
CA ARG A 562 -26.09 24.79 -24.20
C ARG A 562 -26.81 23.70 -23.40
N GLU A 563 -26.06 22.90 -22.64
CA GLU A 563 -26.59 21.68 -22.03
C GLU A 563 -27.20 21.94 -20.65
N ILE A 564 -26.52 22.65 -19.73
CA ILE A 564 -26.97 22.77 -18.33
C ILE A 564 -28.36 23.44 -18.20
N PRO A 565 -28.66 24.58 -18.85
CA PRO A 565 -29.99 25.18 -18.76
C PRO A 565 -31.11 24.26 -19.26
N SER A 566 -30.84 23.41 -20.26
CA SER A 566 -31.80 22.42 -20.74
C SER A 566 -32.05 21.29 -19.72
N LEU A 567 -31.07 21.00 -18.87
CA LEU A 567 -31.15 19.96 -17.84
C LEU A 567 -31.85 20.46 -16.58
N ILE A 568 -31.47 21.64 -16.08
CA ILE A 568 -31.95 22.14 -14.78
C ILE A 568 -32.92 23.32 -14.87
N GLY A 569 -33.13 23.91 -16.05
CA GLY A 569 -33.96 25.10 -16.25
C GLY A 569 -33.18 26.42 -16.09
N GLU A 570 -33.53 27.44 -16.90
CA GLU A 570 -32.81 28.73 -16.92
C GLU A 570 -32.83 29.47 -15.58
N ASP A 571 -33.95 29.42 -14.85
CA ASP A 571 -34.07 30.05 -13.54
C ASP A 571 -33.13 29.44 -12.48
N ASN A 572 -32.55 28.27 -12.75
CA ASN A 572 -31.58 27.58 -11.89
C ASN A 572 -30.11 27.87 -12.29
N CYS A 573 -29.88 28.77 -13.23
CA CYS A 573 -28.56 29.17 -13.70
C CYS A 573 -28.24 30.59 -13.18
N LEU A 574 -27.45 30.70 -12.12
CA LEU A 574 -27.08 31.98 -11.52
C LEU A 574 -25.71 32.44 -12.05
N ALA A 575 -25.72 33.46 -12.90
CA ALA A 575 -24.50 34.19 -13.25
C ALA A 575 -24.02 35.00 -12.04
N LEU A 576 -22.74 34.90 -11.70
CA LEU A 576 -22.18 35.64 -10.55
C LEU A 576 -22.27 37.15 -10.79
N ASP A 577 -22.92 37.86 -9.85
CA ASP A 577 -23.12 39.30 -9.95
C ASP A 577 -21.78 40.05 -9.87
N LYS A 578 -21.46 40.74 -10.96
CA LYS A 578 -20.20 41.46 -11.12
C LYS A 578 -20.07 42.60 -10.12
N GLU A 579 -21.17 43.27 -9.76
CA GLU A 579 -21.12 44.39 -8.81
C GLU A 579 -20.81 43.90 -7.39
N SER A 580 -21.47 42.82 -6.95
CA SER A 580 -21.22 42.15 -5.67
C SER A 580 -19.80 41.58 -5.59
N VAL A 581 -19.32 40.91 -6.64
CA VAL A 581 -17.94 40.42 -6.70
C VAL A 581 -16.93 41.57 -6.59
N ASN A 582 -17.16 42.69 -7.29
CA ASN A 582 -16.31 43.87 -7.18
C ASN A 582 -16.37 44.52 -5.78
N ALA A 583 -17.50 44.46 -5.09
CA ALA A 583 -17.59 44.91 -3.70
C ALA A 583 -16.71 44.06 -2.77
N ASP A 584 -16.72 42.74 -2.94
CA ASP A 584 -15.84 41.84 -2.20
C ASP A 584 -14.36 42.09 -2.55
N ILE A 585 -14.01 42.33 -3.82
CA ILE A 585 -12.64 42.68 -4.26
C ILE A 585 -12.18 43.99 -3.61
N ARG A 586 -13.02 45.03 -3.56
CA ARG A 586 -12.69 46.30 -2.88
C ARG A 586 -12.44 46.09 -1.38
N SER A 587 -13.25 45.27 -0.72
CA SER A 587 -13.07 44.89 0.69
C SER A 587 -11.74 44.17 0.89
N TYR A 588 -11.45 43.20 0.03
CA TYR A 588 -10.19 42.47 -0.01
C TYR A 588 -8.98 43.42 -0.18
N VAL A 589 -8.98 44.28 -1.21
CA VAL A 589 -7.90 45.26 -1.46
C VAL A 589 -7.68 46.16 -0.25
N LYS A 590 -8.75 46.68 0.34
CA LYS A 590 -8.67 47.52 1.54
C LYS A 590 -8.03 46.76 2.71
N ALA A 591 -8.42 45.51 2.94
CA ALA A 591 -7.88 44.68 4.01
C ALA A 591 -6.40 44.33 3.78
N GLN A 592 -6.02 43.98 2.54
CA GLN A 592 -4.63 43.64 2.21
C GLN A 592 -3.67 44.81 2.44
N LEU A 593 -4.07 46.04 2.06
CA LEU A 593 -3.26 47.25 2.29
C LEU A 593 -3.09 47.57 3.78
N LEU A 594 -4.01 47.13 4.65
CA LEU A 594 -3.94 47.35 6.09
C LEU A 594 -3.18 46.24 6.83
N ARG A 595 -3.33 44.98 6.37
CA ARG A 595 -2.86 43.79 7.08
C ARG A 595 -1.49 43.28 6.61
N ARG A 596 -1.14 43.39 5.32
CA ARG A 596 0.16 42.91 4.80
C ARG A 596 1.30 43.80 5.28
N ARG A 597 2.35 43.19 5.85
CA ARG A 597 3.56 43.91 6.31
C ARG A 597 4.20 44.74 5.20
N ASP A 598 4.31 44.18 4.01
CA ASP A 598 4.92 44.81 2.82
C ASP A 598 4.20 46.10 2.36
N PHE A 599 2.99 46.37 2.85
CA PHE A 599 2.28 47.63 2.66
C PHE A 599 2.25 48.48 3.94
N ARG A 600 2.00 47.85 5.09
CA ARG A 600 1.90 48.53 6.39
C ARG A 600 3.19 49.27 6.76
N ASP A 601 4.34 48.70 6.39
CA ASP A 601 5.64 49.24 6.76
C ASP A 601 6.13 50.33 5.76
N LYS A 602 5.35 50.61 4.69
CA LYS A 602 5.64 51.66 3.71
C LYS A 602 4.96 52.99 4.10
N PRO A 603 5.66 54.15 3.98
CA PRO A 603 5.12 55.45 4.39
C PRO A 603 4.17 56.03 3.32
N PHE A 604 2.97 55.47 3.19
CA PHE A 604 2.02 55.95 2.19
C PHE A 604 1.28 57.21 2.60
N SER A 605 1.17 58.16 1.67
CA SER A 605 0.20 59.24 1.78
C SER A 605 -1.23 58.70 1.70
N GLN A 606 -2.16 59.37 2.37
CA GLN A 606 -3.60 59.07 2.28
C GLN A 606 -4.11 59.13 0.83
N ASP A 607 -3.52 60.01 0.00
CA ASP A 607 -3.89 60.13 -1.41
C ASP A 607 -3.45 58.91 -2.23
N LEU A 608 -2.20 58.46 -2.04
CA LEU A 608 -1.70 57.26 -2.72
C LEU A 608 -2.51 56.01 -2.35
N LEU A 609 -2.86 55.83 -1.06
CA LEU A 609 -3.71 54.72 -0.63
C LEU A 609 -5.10 54.77 -1.28
N LYS A 610 -5.69 55.96 -1.43
CA LYS A 610 -6.97 56.14 -2.15
C LYS A 610 -6.81 55.79 -3.62
N ARG A 611 -5.72 56.21 -4.27
CA ARG A 611 -5.42 55.88 -5.67
C ARG A 611 -5.25 54.37 -5.88
N ILE A 612 -4.50 53.67 -5.02
CA ILE A 612 -4.35 52.21 -5.09
C ILE A 612 -5.71 51.53 -4.94
N ARG A 613 -6.49 51.90 -3.90
CA ARG A 613 -7.82 51.32 -3.66
C ARG A 613 -8.75 51.50 -4.85
N LYS A 614 -8.75 52.69 -5.46
CA LYS A 614 -9.56 53.01 -6.62
C LYS A 614 -9.09 52.22 -7.85
N LYS A 615 -7.82 52.35 -8.25
CA LYS A 615 -7.31 51.73 -9.47
C LYS A 615 -7.32 50.20 -9.42
N VAL A 616 -6.93 49.60 -8.30
CA VAL A 616 -6.88 48.13 -8.17
C VAL A 616 -8.25 47.56 -7.80
N GLY A 617 -9.01 48.21 -6.92
CA GLY A 617 -10.33 47.74 -6.52
C GLY A 617 -11.37 47.84 -7.63
N ASP A 618 -11.41 48.97 -8.34
CA ASP A 618 -12.38 49.19 -9.41
C ASP A 618 -11.89 48.64 -10.76
N GLY A 619 -10.57 48.54 -10.96
CA GLY A 619 -9.97 48.03 -12.19
C GLY A 619 -9.96 46.49 -12.31
N ALA A 620 -10.30 45.77 -11.24
CA ALA A 620 -10.29 44.31 -11.23
C ALA A 620 -11.40 43.68 -12.08
N ASP A 621 -12.47 44.43 -12.35
CA ASP A 621 -13.56 44.05 -13.26
C ASP A 621 -14.13 42.63 -13.01
N GLY A 622 -14.29 42.24 -11.74
CA GLY A 622 -14.78 40.93 -11.32
C GLY A 622 -13.72 39.83 -11.21
N MET A 623 -12.43 40.15 -11.37
CA MET A 623 -11.31 39.19 -11.29
C MET A 623 -10.46 39.38 -10.03
N PHE A 624 -10.75 38.62 -8.97
CA PHE A 624 -9.91 38.57 -7.75
C PHE A 624 -8.45 38.28 -8.08
N ARG A 625 -8.22 37.36 -9.02
CA ARG A 625 -6.87 36.96 -9.43
C ARG A 625 -6.08 38.14 -9.98
N TRP A 626 -6.72 39.02 -10.75
CA TRP A 626 -6.08 40.23 -11.26
C TRP A 626 -5.72 41.17 -10.11
N ALA A 627 -6.64 41.45 -9.19
CA ALA A 627 -6.39 42.32 -8.04
C ALA A 627 -5.27 41.79 -7.14
N PHE A 628 -5.25 40.48 -6.87
CA PHE A 628 -4.19 39.80 -6.15
C PHE A 628 -2.82 40.06 -6.79
N CYS A 629 -2.71 39.79 -8.10
CA CYS A 629 -1.49 39.98 -8.88
C CYS A 629 -0.99 41.43 -8.89
N GLN A 630 -1.89 42.41 -9.01
CA GLN A 630 -1.51 43.82 -8.97
C GLN A 630 -1.03 44.23 -7.57
N LEU A 631 -1.71 43.81 -6.50
CA LEU A 631 -1.25 44.07 -5.14
C LEU A 631 0.13 43.46 -4.89
N ASP A 632 0.39 42.26 -5.35
CA ASP A 632 1.69 41.63 -5.16
C ASP A 632 2.81 42.36 -5.93
N SER A 633 2.50 42.86 -7.13
CA SER A 633 3.41 43.71 -7.91
C SER A 633 3.71 45.03 -7.20
N LEU A 634 2.69 45.70 -6.66
CA LEU A 634 2.83 46.95 -5.89
C LEU A 634 3.57 46.74 -4.55
N ALA A 635 3.41 45.57 -3.93
CA ALA A 635 4.12 45.20 -2.71
C ALA A 635 5.65 45.17 -2.94
N ARG A 636 6.12 44.85 -4.15
CA ARG A 636 7.56 44.82 -4.49
C ARG A 636 8.17 46.19 -4.82
N CYS A 637 7.36 47.21 -5.10
CA CYS A 637 7.87 48.56 -5.40
C CYS A 637 8.59 49.16 -4.19
N ARG A 638 9.83 49.63 -4.36
CA ARG A 638 10.67 50.11 -3.24
C ARG A 638 10.49 51.59 -2.89
N HIS A 639 9.86 52.38 -3.74
CA HIS A 639 9.61 53.80 -3.54
C HIS A 639 8.31 54.24 -4.22
N GLU A 640 7.77 55.40 -3.81
CA GLU A 640 6.48 55.92 -4.29
C GLU A 640 6.42 56.10 -5.81
N ALA A 641 7.50 56.59 -6.46
CA ALA A 641 7.54 56.73 -7.92
C ALA A 641 7.32 55.39 -8.65
N ALA A 642 7.89 54.28 -8.17
CA ALA A 642 7.69 52.96 -8.77
C ALA A 642 6.25 52.46 -8.61
N ILE A 643 5.57 52.84 -7.53
CA ILE A 643 4.14 52.54 -7.33
C ILE A 643 3.30 53.34 -8.32
N GLU A 644 3.59 54.62 -8.51
CA GLU A 644 2.88 55.46 -9.48
C GLU A 644 3.07 54.96 -10.92
N GLU A 645 4.29 54.61 -11.31
CA GLU A 645 4.58 53.99 -12.61
C GLU A 645 3.83 52.65 -12.79
N ALA A 646 3.81 51.80 -11.76
CA ALA A 646 3.07 50.54 -11.79
C ALA A 646 1.56 50.77 -11.90
N LEU A 647 1.01 51.75 -11.18
CA LEU A 647 -0.40 52.15 -11.27
C LEU A 647 -0.76 52.82 -12.61
N ALA A 648 0.19 53.46 -13.29
CA ALA A 648 -0.01 54.03 -14.62
C ALA A 648 0.00 52.96 -15.72
N SER A 649 0.68 51.83 -15.50
CA SER A 649 0.90 50.75 -16.46
C SER A 649 0.12 49.46 -16.13
N LEU A 650 -1.01 49.57 -15.42
CA LEU A 650 -1.78 48.38 -15.02
C LEU A 650 -2.26 47.58 -16.25
N PRO A 651 -2.10 46.25 -16.25
CA PRO A 651 -2.54 45.39 -17.35
C PRO A 651 -4.07 45.34 -17.43
N ARG A 652 -4.63 45.16 -18.65
CA ARG A 652 -6.09 45.21 -18.86
C ARG A 652 -6.83 43.95 -18.43
N ASN A 653 -6.16 42.80 -18.51
CA ASN A 653 -6.72 41.49 -18.24
C ASN A 653 -5.66 40.55 -17.64
N LEU A 654 -6.05 39.30 -17.38
CA LEU A 654 -5.14 38.29 -16.83
C LEU A 654 -4.01 37.90 -17.80
N GLU A 655 -4.26 37.92 -19.11
CA GLU A 655 -3.27 37.54 -20.12
C GLU A 655 -2.11 38.54 -20.18
N ASP A 656 -2.44 39.84 -20.22
CA ASP A 656 -1.46 40.93 -20.10
C ASP A 656 -0.72 40.89 -18.76
N THR A 657 -1.43 40.51 -17.68
CA THR A 657 -0.86 40.36 -16.34
C THR A 657 0.21 39.26 -16.33
N TYR A 658 -0.10 38.07 -16.85
CA TYR A 658 0.83 36.95 -16.86
C TYR A 658 2.00 37.17 -17.81
N ARG A 659 1.77 37.81 -18.97
CA ARG A 659 2.85 38.23 -19.88
C ARG A 659 3.86 39.10 -19.16
N ARG A 660 3.37 40.17 -18.53
CA ARG A 660 4.21 41.09 -17.76
C ARG A 660 4.96 40.37 -16.65
N MET A 661 4.33 39.43 -15.93
CA MET A 661 5.00 38.68 -14.87
C MET A 661 6.18 37.85 -15.40
N ILE A 662 6.00 37.12 -16.50
CA ILE A 662 7.07 36.32 -17.12
C ILE A 662 8.18 37.21 -17.67
N GLU A 663 7.84 38.34 -18.29
CA GLU A 663 8.82 39.31 -18.80
C GLU A 663 9.63 39.98 -17.68
N CYS A 664 9.01 40.20 -16.51
CA CYS A 664 9.66 40.79 -15.34
C CYS A 664 10.49 39.79 -14.50
N ILE A 665 10.54 38.49 -14.85
CA ILE A 665 11.45 37.55 -14.17
C ILE A 665 12.90 37.98 -14.44
N PRO A 666 13.75 38.14 -13.41
CA PRO A 666 15.14 38.52 -13.59
C PRO A 666 15.87 37.58 -14.57
N THR A 667 16.69 38.13 -15.46
CA THR A 667 17.39 37.36 -16.51
C THR A 667 18.17 36.17 -15.96
N GLU A 668 18.78 36.34 -14.78
CA GLU A 668 19.55 35.32 -14.06
C GLU A 668 18.71 34.17 -13.49
N LEU A 669 17.42 34.38 -13.24
CA LEU A 669 16.48 33.34 -12.77
C LEU A 669 15.61 32.76 -13.89
N LYS A 670 15.61 33.42 -15.06
CA LYS A 670 14.61 33.20 -16.12
C LYS A 670 14.61 31.76 -16.61
N THR A 671 15.77 31.19 -16.89
CA THR A 671 15.88 29.81 -17.39
C THR A 671 15.35 28.78 -16.39
N ASP A 672 15.79 28.86 -15.14
CA ASP A 672 15.33 27.98 -14.05
C ASP A 672 13.83 28.15 -13.78
N ALA A 673 13.32 29.38 -13.86
CA ALA A 673 11.90 29.68 -13.71
C ALA A 673 11.06 29.08 -14.85
N ILE A 674 11.50 29.19 -16.11
CA ILE A 674 10.80 28.56 -17.23
C ILE A 674 10.79 27.04 -17.06
N ARG A 675 11.92 26.44 -16.67
CA ARG A 675 12.00 24.99 -16.41
C ARG A 675 11.04 24.57 -15.30
N LEU A 676 11.03 25.27 -14.16
CA LEU A 676 10.10 24.99 -13.07
C LEU A 676 8.64 25.10 -13.53
N LEU A 677 8.29 26.12 -14.31
CA LEU A 677 6.95 26.26 -14.87
C LEU A 677 6.60 25.15 -15.87
N GLN A 678 7.55 24.67 -16.69
CA GLN A 678 7.33 23.52 -17.57
C GLN A 678 6.98 22.25 -16.77
N PHE A 679 7.69 21.99 -15.67
CA PHE A 679 7.32 20.92 -14.74
C PHE A 679 5.90 21.12 -14.20
N LEU A 680 5.60 22.29 -13.63
CA LEU A 680 4.28 22.55 -13.02
C LEU A 680 3.11 22.51 -14.02
N VAL A 681 3.35 22.83 -15.30
CA VAL A 681 2.32 22.77 -16.35
C VAL A 681 2.02 21.32 -16.74
N HIS A 682 3.04 20.48 -16.90
CA HIS A 682 2.91 19.18 -17.56
C HIS A 682 2.98 17.97 -16.63
N SER A 683 3.31 18.15 -15.36
CA SER A 683 3.35 17.06 -14.39
C SER A 683 1.95 16.47 -14.16
N GLU A 684 1.89 15.14 -14.10
CA GLU A 684 0.63 14.41 -13.91
C GLU A 684 0.03 14.61 -12.51
N ARG A 685 0.90 14.89 -11.53
CA ARG A 685 0.55 15.28 -10.17
C ARG A 685 1.24 16.59 -9.77
N PRO A 686 0.72 17.29 -8.74
CA PRO A 686 1.45 18.39 -8.12
C PRO A 686 2.87 17.99 -7.71
N LEU A 687 3.84 18.88 -7.94
CA LEU A 687 5.22 18.68 -7.49
C LEU A 687 5.29 18.89 -5.99
N LYS A 688 6.00 18.02 -5.28
CA LYS A 688 6.38 18.31 -3.90
C LYS A 688 7.36 19.48 -3.90
N LEU A 689 7.30 20.30 -2.86
CA LEU A 689 8.18 21.46 -2.71
C LEU A 689 9.65 21.04 -2.69
N ALA A 690 9.95 19.92 -2.01
CA ALA A 690 11.28 19.32 -2.01
C ALA A 690 11.73 18.90 -3.42
N GLU A 691 10.84 18.35 -4.25
CA GLU A 691 11.13 17.98 -5.65
C GLU A 691 11.39 19.23 -6.51
N ALA A 692 10.57 20.26 -6.34
CA ALA A 692 10.70 21.54 -7.06
C ALA A 692 12.03 22.25 -6.75
N LYS A 693 12.55 22.14 -5.51
CA LYS A 693 13.87 22.65 -5.14
C LYS A 693 14.99 21.91 -5.87
N GLU A 694 14.86 20.61 -6.10
CA GLU A 694 15.83 19.84 -6.90
C GLU A 694 15.80 20.23 -8.38
N VAL A 695 14.62 20.53 -8.94
CA VAL A 695 14.49 21.06 -10.33
C VAL A 695 15.29 22.35 -10.51
N ILE A 696 15.29 23.23 -9.50
CA ILE A 696 16.10 24.47 -9.51
C ILE A 696 17.60 24.16 -9.32
N ALA A 697 17.94 23.18 -8.48
CA ALA A 697 19.32 22.79 -8.24
C ALA A 697 19.99 22.04 -9.42
N THR A 698 19.20 21.53 -10.37
CA THR A 698 19.69 20.84 -11.59
C THR A 698 19.82 21.78 -12.78
N GLN A 699 21.04 22.07 -13.23
CA GLN A 699 21.30 22.91 -14.42
C GLN A 699 21.44 22.07 -15.70
N ILE A 700 20.70 22.41 -16.77
CA ILE A 700 20.75 21.68 -18.05
C ILE A 700 21.09 22.55 -19.27
N GLU A 701 21.05 23.87 -19.14
CA GLU A 701 21.23 24.81 -20.24
C GLU A 701 22.66 25.35 -20.30
N ASN A 702 23.14 25.90 -19.19
CA ASN A 702 24.45 26.55 -19.08
C ASN A 702 25.49 25.62 -18.46
N GLU A 703 26.75 25.76 -18.89
CA GLU A 703 27.88 25.05 -18.26
C GLU A 703 28.32 25.74 -16.95
N PRO A 704 28.69 24.99 -15.90
CA PRO A 704 28.71 23.53 -15.82
C PRO A 704 27.30 22.93 -15.67
N ARG A 705 26.96 21.99 -16.55
CA ARG A 705 25.71 21.22 -16.44
C ARG A 705 25.81 20.21 -15.32
N GLY A 706 24.70 20.01 -14.60
CA GLY A 706 24.63 19.01 -13.54
C GLY A 706 23.69 19.39 -12.39
N PHE A 707 23.39 18.40 -11.57
CA PHE A 707 22.80 18.61 -10.25
C PHE A 707 23.88 18.91 -9.21
N ASP A 708 23.70 20.01 -8.47
CA ASP A 708 24.59 20.38 -7.37
C ASP A 708 23.78 20.58 -6.09
N ILE A 709 24.08 19.74 -5.08
CA ILE A 709 23.47 19.82 -3.75
C ILE A 709 23.66 21.20 -3.10
N LYS A 710 24.73 21.93 -3.43
CA LYS A 710 25.02 23.28 -2.92
C LYS A 710 24.12 24.36 -3.51
N ARG A 711 23.40 24.06 -4.60
CA ARG A 711 22.43 24.96 -5.23
C ARG A 711 21.00 24.78 -4.68
N ARG A 712 20.79 23.87 -3.72
CA ARG A 712 19.51 23.73 -3.03
C ARG A 712 19.15 25.04 -2.32
N LEU A 713 17.92 25.49 -2.51
CA LEU A 713 17.42 26.70 -1.85
C LEU A 713 17.41 26.49 -0.33
N PHE A 714 17.92 27.48 0.41
CA PHE A 714 17.95 27.44 1.88
C PHE A 714 16.55 27.54 2.47
N CYS A 715 15.78 28.54 2.05
CA CYS A 715 14.41 28.76 2.53
C CYS A 715 13.41 28.27 1.49
N ASP A 716 12.37 27.58 1.94
CA ASP A 716 11.31 27.05 1.07
C ASP A 716 10.54 28.15 0.33
N THR A 717 10.41 29.33 0.96
CA THR A 717 9.77 30.50 0.35
C THR A 717 10.59 31.11 -0.80
N ASP A 718 11.89 30.83 -0.90
CA ASP A 718 12.75 31.41 -1.95
C ASP A 718 12.35 30.91 -3.34
N ILE A 719 11.70 29.75 -3.44
CA ILE A 719 11.20 29.23 -4.72
C ILE A 719 10.15 30.17 -5.34
N LEU A 720 9.40 30.90 -4.52
CA LEU A 720 8.39 31.86 -4.98
C LEU A 720 9.04 33.06 -5.69
N ASN A 721 10.33 33.32 -5.46
CA ASN A 721 11.06 34.39 -6.13
C ASN A 721 11.37 34.07 -7.61
N TYR A 722 11.39 32.78 -7.98
CA TYR A 722 11.58 32.37 -9.38
C TYR A 722 10.35 32.63 -10.24
N CYS A 723 9.15 32.42 -9.68
CA CYS A 723 7.89 32.57 -10.41
C CYS A 723 6.89 33.41 -9.60
N PRO A 724 7.18 34.70 -9.36
CA PRO A 724 6.46 35.47 -8.37
C PRO A 724 4.99 35.67 -8.76
N SER A 725 4.07 35.41 -7.84
CA SER A 725 2.62 35.38 -8.09
C SER A 725 2.12 34.33 -9.09
N LEU A 726 2.99 33.62 -9.84
CA LEU A 726 2.59 32.57 -10.78
C LEU A 726 2.46 31.19 -10.11
N VAL A 727 3.16 30.99 -9.00
CA VAL A 727 3.14 29.76 -8.21
C VAL A 727 2.75 30.02 -6.75
N THR A 728 2.26 29.00 -6.06
CA THR A 728 1.89 29.05 -4.64
C THR A 728 2.28 27.75 -3.95
N ILE A 729 2.67 27.83 -2.67
CA ILE A 729 2.89 26.65 -1.83
C ILE A 729 1.57 26.29 -1.17
N VAL A 730 1.19 25.01 -1.25
CA VAL A 730 0.02 24.45 -0.61
C VAL A 730 0.50 23.50 0.48
N HIS A 731 0.21 23.83 1.74
CA HIS A 731 0.57 22.99 2.87
C HIS A 731 -0.46 21.85 3.01
N THR A 732 -0.15 20.69 2.40
CA THR A 732 -0.82 19.41 2.65
C THR A 732 0.02 18.58 3.65
N SER A 733 -0.14 17.25 3.70
CA SER A 733 0.72 16.40 4.54
C SER A 733 2.18 16.44 4.09
N ASP A 734 2.41 16.64 2.79
CA ASP A 734 3.71 16.99 2.21
C ASP A 734 3.56 18.40 1.62
N GLU A 735 4.53 19.29 1.80
CA GLU A 735 4.41 20.62 1.16
C GLU A 735 4.50 20.48 -0.36
N GLU A 736 3.54 21.06 -1.07
CA GLU A 736 3.41 20.96 -2.53
C GLU A 736 3.45 22.33 -3.19
N LEU A 737 3.96 22.38 -4.42
CA LEU A 737 4.03 23.60 -5.23
C LEU A 737 3.02 23.51 -6.38
N TYR A 738 2.17 24.52 -6.48
CA TYR A 738 1.11 24.62 -7.47
C TYR A 738 1.31 25.84 -8.37
N LEU A 739 0.78 25.78 -9.60
CA LEU A 739 0.44 27.01 -10.31
C LEU A 739 -0.64 27.73 -9.52
N ALA A 740 -0.46 29.03 -9.29
CA ALA A 740 -1.30 29.76 -8.36
C ALA A 740 -2.76 29.96 -8.84
N HIS A 741 -3.08 29.64 -10.10
CA HIS A 741 -4.44 29.58 -10.63
C HIS A 741 -4.49 28.87 -12.00
N PHE A 742 -5.62 28.23 -12.35
CA PHE A 742 -5.79 27.52 -13.64
C PHE A 742 -5.47 28.39 -14.86
N SER A 743 -5.92 29.65 -14.84
CA SER A 743 -5.66 30.59 -15.94
C SER A 743 -4.18 30.90 -16.16
N VAL A 744 -3.30 30.60 -15.21
CA VAL A 744 -1.84 30.62 -15.44
C VAL A 744 -1.47 29.50 -16.41
N LYS A 745 -1.92 28.26 -16.17
CA LYS A 745 -1.66 27.12 -17.06
C LYS A 745 -2.21 27.38 -18.46
N GLU A 746 -3.45 27.88 -18.56
CA GLU A 746 -4.07 28.24 -19.85
C GLU A 746 -3.22 29.24 -20.64
N TYR A 747 -2.65 30.24 -19.96
CA TYR A 747 -1.76 31.20 -20.60
C TYR A 747 -0.44 30.57 -21.02
N LEU A 748 0.19 29.79 -20.13
CA LEU A 748 1.49 29.16 -20.39
C LEU A 748 1.41 28.20 -21.57
N VAL A 749 0.40 27.33 -21.65
CA VAL A 749 0.25 26.34 -22.72
C VAL A 749 0.12 26.96 -24.11
N LYS A 750 -0.39 28.20 -24.22
CA LYS A 750 -0.41 28.95 -25.50
C LYS A 750 0.98 29.43 -25.93
N GLY A 751 1.93 29.53 -25.01
CA GLY A 751 3.30 29.96 -25.27
C GLY A 751 4.16 28.82 -25.83
N GLY A 752 4.84 29.07 -26.95
CA GLY A 752 5.64 28.03 -27.64
C GLY A 752 6.64 27.30 -26.75
N GLN A 753 7.31 28.00 -25.82
CA GLN A 753 8.28 27.40 -24.89
C GLN A 753 7.67 26.44 -23.85
N PHE A 754 6.35 26.44 -23.67
CA PHE A 754 5.63 25.52 -22.79
C PHE A 754 4.83 24.48 -23.58
N ASN A 755 5.02 24.39 -24.89
CA ASN A 755 4.49 23.28 -25.66
C ASN A 755 5.02 21.95 -25.07
N ILE A 756 4.17 20.92 -25.05
CA ILE A 756 4.48 19.63 -24.44
C ILE A 756 5.79 19.02 -24.98
N THR A 757 6.09 19.14 -26.27
CA THR A 757 7.33 18.59 -26.86
C THR A 757 8.58 19.31 -26.33
N ILE A 758 8.57 20.64 -26.28
CA ILE A 758 9.70 21.44 -25.77
C ILE A 758 9.87 21.22 -24.25
N ALA A 759 8.76 21.21 -23.52
CA ALA A 759 8.76 20.90 -22.09
C ALA A 759 9.27 19.47 -21.83
N SER A 760 8.87 18.50 -22.65
CA SER A 760 9.32 17.10 -22.53
C SER A 760 10.82 16.95 -22.71
N ILE A 761 11.42 17.70 -23.64
CA ILE A 761 12.89 17.75 -23.79
C ILE A 761 13.54 18.27 -22.50
N SER A 762 13.02 19.38 -21.95
CA SER A 762 13.53 20.00 -20.72
C SER A 762 13.39 19.07 -19.51
N ILE A 763 12.20 18.50 -19.29
CA ILE A 763 11.90 17.60 -18.18
C ILE A 763 12.74 16.33 -18.26
N THR A 764 12.80 15.69 -19.44
CA THR A 764 13.61 14.48 -19.65
C THR A 764 15.07 14.76 -19.34
N ARG A 765 15.64 15.83 -19.91
CA ARG A 765 17.03 16.21 -19.67
C ARG A 765 17.30 16.49 -18.19
N THR A 766 16.41 17.19 -17.51
CA THR A 766 16.52 17.46 -16.07
C THR A 766 16.56 16.17 -15.26
N CYS A 767 15.63 15.24 -15.52
CA CYS A 767 15.55 13.98 -14.79
C CYS A 767 16.77 13.10 -15.06
N LEU A 768 17.22 12.99 -16.31
CA LEU A 768 18.41 12.23 -16.67
C LEU A 768 19.67 12.83 -16.03
N THR A 769 19.86 14.15 -16.11
CA THR A 769 20.99 14.85 -15.46
C THR A 769 20.97 14.62 -13.95
N TYR A 770 19.81 14.82 -13.31
CA TYR A 770 19.65 14.60 -11.88
C TYR A 770 20.01 13.17 -11.48
N LEU A 771 19.39 12.18 -12.13
CA LEU A 771 19.64 10.76 -11.84
C LEU A 771 21.07 10.35 -12.16
N THR A 772 21.79 11.04 -13.04
CA THR A 772 23.20 10.77 -13.33
C THR A 772 24.11 11.20 -12.18
N ASP A 773 23.91 12.42 -11.68
CA ASP A 773 24.84 13.07 -10.75
C ASP A 773 24.64 12.69 -9.28
N ILE A 774 23.44 12.27 -8.87
CA ILE A 774 23.20 11.81 -7.50
C ILE A 774 24.00 10.54 -7.17
N ASN A 775 24.45 10.37 -5.94
CA ASN A 775 25.30 9.23 -5.55
C ASN A 775 25.01 8.74 -4.13
N GLY A 776 25.52 7.55 -3.80
CA GLY A 776 25.33 6.89 -2.51
C GLY A 776 24.56 5.58 -2.60
N SER A 777 24.37 4.95 -1.44
CA SER A 777 23.55 3.73 -1.33
C SER A 777 22.07 4.04 -1.63
N HIS A 778 21.29 3.03 -2.00
CA HIS A 778 19.86 3.20 -2.28
C HIS A 778 19.10 3.87 -1.11
N LYS A 779 19.41 3.49 0.13
CA LYS A 779 18.85 4.10 1.35
C LYS A 779 19.21 5.59 1.45
N LYS A 780 20.48 5.93 1.19
CA LYS A 780 20.94 7.32 1.19
C LYS A 780 20.25 8.13 0.09
N ILE A 781 20.10 7.56 -1.10
CA ILE A 781 19.39 8.20 -2.21
C ILE A 781 17.94 8.51 -1.82
N GLN A 782 17.24 7.57 -1.21
CA GLN A 782 15.85 7.77 -0.76
C GLN A 782 15.70 8.83 0.33
N GLN A 783 16.73 9.02 1.17
CA GLN A 783 16.70 9.97 2.28
C GLN A 783 17.12 11.38 1.85
N ASP A 784 18.21 11.50 1.08
CA ASP A 784 18.88 12.77 0.82
C ASP A 784 18.45 13.42 -0.51
N PHE A 785 17.76 12.70 -1.39
CA PHE A 785 17.46 13.12 -2.77
C PHE A 785 15.95 12.97 -3.07
N PRO A 786 15.14 13.96 -2.66
CA PRO A 786 13.68 13.85 -2.67
C PRO A 786 13.08 13.69 -4.08
N MET A 787 13.77 14.17 -5.12
CA MET A 787 13.33 14.04 -6.52
C MET A 787 13.73 12.68 -7.15
N ALA A 788 14.54 11.84 -6.50
CA ALA A 788 15.08 10.63 -7.12
C ALA A 788 14.00 9.65 -7.60
N ARG A 789 13.00 9.37 -6.75
CA ARG A 789 11.88 8.49 -7.13
C ARG A 789 11.04 9.12 -8.24
N TYR A 790 10.66 10.40 -8.08
CA TYR A 790 9.88 11.13 -9.06
C TYR A 790 10.56 11.15 -10.43
N ALA A 791 11.83 11.57 -10.49
CA ALA A 791 12.62 11.60 -11.71
C ALA A 791 12.68 10.21 -12.36
N ALA A 792 12.87 9.14 -11.58
CA ALA A 792 12.92 7.77 -12.06
C ALA A 792 11.59 7.28 -12.68
N GLU A 793 10.45 7.75 -12.17
CA GLU A 793 9.11 7.44 -12.68
C GLU A 793 8.80 8.18 -13.98
N VAL A 794 9.07 9.48 -14.00
CA VAL A 794 8.46 10.36 -15.02
C VAL A 794 9.31 10.54 -16.27
N TRP A 795 10.63 10.38 -16.18
CA TRP A 795 11.51 10.73 -17.32
C TRP A 795 11.17 9.95 -18.59
N THR A 796 10.68 8.71 -18.45
CA THR A 796 10.39 7.81 -19.56
C THR A 796 9.20 8.27 -20.40
N SER A 797 8.13 8.77 -19.77
CA SER A 797 6.95 9.25 -20.50
C SER A 797 7.27 10.51 -21.31
N TYR A 798 8.02 11.44 -20.72
CA TYR A 798 8.50 12.63 -21.42
C TYR A 798 9.56 12.31 -22.50
N ALA A 799 10.42 11.31 -22.26
CA ALA A 799 11.38 10.87 -23.28
C ALA A 799 10.65 10.37 -24.54
N THR A 800 9.53 9.67 -24.37
CA THR A 800 8.69 9.21 -25.48
C THR A 800 8.09 10.37 -26.29
N LEU A 801 7.65 11.45 -25.63
CA LEU A 801 7.17 12.66 -26.29
C LEU A 801 8.31 13.49 -26.94
N ALA A 802 9.54 13.31 -26.48
CA ALA A 802 10.74 14.00 -26.94
C ALA A 802 11.59 13.20 -27.94
N GLN A 803 11.11 12.05 -28.45
CA GLN A 803 11.91 11.16 -29.31
C GLN A 803 12.39 11.80 -30.63
N GLY A 804 11.74 12.87 -31.09
CA GLY A 804 12.22 13.65 -32.24
C GLY A 804 13.51 14.44 -31.99
N SER A 805 13.98 14.53 -30.75
CA SER A 805 15.22 15.21 -30.39
C SER A 805 16.40 14.23 -30.34
N GLU A 806 17.34 14.39 -31.28
CA GLU A 806 18.59 13.60 -31.30
C GLU A 806 19.39 13.72 -30.00
N ASP A 807 19.38 14.89 -29.37
CA ASP A 807 20.06 15.11 -28.10
C ASP A 807 19.46 14.28 -26.97
N ILE A 808 18.13 14.16 -26.92
CA ILE A 808 17.44 13.34 -25.91
C ILE A 808 17.65 11.86 -26.18
N ALA A 809 17.58 11.44 -27.45
CA ALA A 809 17.90 10.06 -27.82
C ALA A 809 19.32 9.68 -27.36
N ARG A 810 20.31 10.53 -27.64
CA ARG A 810 21.71 10.32 -27.24
C ARG A 810 21.91 10.33 -25.72
N ALA A 811 21.27 11.25 -25.01
CA ALA A 811 21.32 11.32 -23.55
C ALA A 811 20.70 10.05 -22.92
N THR A 812 19.59 9.58 -23.47
CA THR A 812 18.90 8.37 -23.02
C THR A 812 19.76 7.13 -23.24
N VAL A 813 20.38 6.99 -24.42
CA VAL A 813 21.29 5.88 -24.71
C VAL A 813 22.47 5.87 -23.72
N ARG A 814 23.12 7.01 -23.50
CA ARG A 814 24.23 7.11 -22.53
C ARG A 814 23.79 6.73 -21.12
N PHE A 815 22.64 7.23 -20.69
CA PHE A 815 22.07 6.94 -19.37
C PHE A 815 21.73 5.45 -19.19
N LEU A 816 21.23 4.79 -20.23
CA LEU A 816 20.94 3.36 -20.17
C LEU A 816 22.22 2.51 -20.24
N GLU A 817 23.25 2.94 -20.96
CA GLU A 817 24.50 2.20 -21.10
C GLU A 817 25.33 2.17 -19.82
N GLU A 818 25.45 3.32 -19.16
CA GLU A 818 26.22 3.43 -17.93
C GLU A 818 25.60 2.55 -16.82
N GLU A 819 26.41 1.64 -16.26
CA GLU A 819 25.93 0.63 -15.31
C GLU A 819 25.41 1.26 -14.02
N THR A 820 26.07 2.31 -13.53
CA THR A 820 25.68 3.01 -12.29
C THR A 820 24.32 3.68 -12.43
N THR A 821 24.07 4.38 -13.54
CA THR A 821 22.80 5.07 -13.83
C THR A 821 21.68 4.08 -14.09
N PHE A 822 21.94 3.02 -14.87
CA PHE A 822 20.96 1.97 -15.13
C PHE A 822 20.54 1.24 -13.85
N GLN A 823 21.48 0.82 -13.01
CA GLN A 823 21.21 0.19 -11.72
C GLN A 823 20.48 1.13 -10.76
N ARG A 824 20.88 2.41 -10.72
CA ARG A 824 20.23 3.41 -9.87
C ARG A 824 18.79 3.65 -10.28
N TRP A 825 18.54 3.85 -11.57
CA TRP A 825 17.19 4.02 -12.10
C TRP A 825 16.33 2.80 -11.79
N THR A 826 16.77 1.60 -12.15
CA THR A 826 16.01 0.35 -11.97
C THR A 826 15.83 -0.06 -10.51
N ARG A 827 16.68 0.39 -9.58
CA ARG A 827 16.42 0.23 -8.14
C ARG A 827 15.39 1.23 -7.60
N LEU A 828 15.31 2.42 -8.19
CA LEU A 828 14.31 3.43 -7.81
C LEU A 828 12.95 3.13 -8.43
N TYR A 829 12.92 2.65 -9.67
CA TYR A 829 11.72 2.37 -10.44
C TYR A 829 11.96 1.33 -11.51
N GLN A 830 11.07 0.34 -11.62
CA GLN A 830 11.01 -0.56 -12.76
C GLN A 830 9.62 -0.39 -13.40
N PRO A 831 9.53 0.01 -14.68
CA PRO A 831 8.25 0.22 -15.35
C PRO A 831 7.32 -1.00 -15.31
N ASP A 832 7.87 -2.20 -15.39
CA ASP A 832 7.14 -3.46 -15.29
C ASP A 832 6.68 -3.81 -13.86
N ARG A 833 7.10 -3.05 -12.83
CA ARG A 833 6.71 -3.22 -11.42
C ARG A 833 6.43 -1.89 -10.73
N GLY A 834 5.77 -0.97 -11.43
CA GLY A 834 5.65 0.43 -10.98
C GLY A 834 4.95 0.64 -9.63
N TRP A 835 4.16 -0.34 -9.17
CA TRP A 835 3.50 -0.35 -7.86
C TRP A 835 4.45 -0.66 -6.69
N GLU A 836 5.64 -1.19 -6.94
CA GLU A 836 6.57 -1.53 -5.87
C GLU A 836 7.44 -0.36 -5.46
N ARG A 837 7.47 -0.07 -4.16
CA ARG A 837 8.29 1.01 -3.60
C ARG A 837 9.79 0.70 -3.67
N ASN A 838 10.16 -0.58 -3.68
CA ASN A 838 11.54 -1.04 -3.81
C ASN A 838 11.56 -2.32 -4.68
N PRO A 839 11.65 -2.17 -6.01
CA PRO A 839 11.59 -3.31 -6.94
C PRO A 839 12.84 -4.21 -6.90
N GLY A 840 13.91 -3.80 -6.22
CA GLY A 840 15.17 -4.53 -6.14
C GLY A 840 16.08 -4.32 -7.37
N PRO A 841 17.08 -5.19 -7.60
CA PRO A 841 17.95 -5.09 -8.78
C PRO A 841 17.17 -5.32 -10.09
N PRO A 842 17.66 -4.80 -11.24
CA PRO A 842 17.03 -5.00 -12.52
C PRO A 842 16.96 -6.49 -12.87
N ARG A 843 15.79 -6.92 -13.34
CA ARG A 843 15.54 -8.31 -13.73
C ARG A 843 15.59 -8.54 -15.24
N ALA A 844 15.85 -7.48 -16.00
CA ALA A 844 15.83 -7.49 -17.45
C ALA A 844 16.95 -6.63 -18.05
N SER A 845 17.19 -6.79 -19.34
CA SER A 845 18.21 -6.05 -20.07
C SER A 845 17.82 -4.57 -20.28
N ARG A 846 18.80 -3.73 -20.59
CA ARG A 846 18.56 -2.34 -21.01
C ARG A 846 17.67 -2.25 -22.25
N LEU A 847 17.86 -3.20 -23.18
CA LEU A 847 17.03 -3.32 -24.38
C LEU A 847 15.58 -3.63 -24.01
N TYR A 848 15.35 -4.52 -23.04
CA TYR A 848 13.99 -4.83 -22.55
C TYR A 848 13.28 -3.58 -22.05
N TYR A 849 13.91 -2.79 -21.18
CA TYR A 849 13.28 -1.58 -20.64
C TYR A 849 13.09 -0.50 -21.71
N ALA A 850 14.03 -0.33 -22.65
CA ALA A 850 13.86 0.58 -23.78
C ALA A 850 12.68 0.17 -24.68
N CYS A 851 12.49 -1.14 -24.89
CA CYS A 851 11.33 -1.70 -25.59
C CYS A 851 10.03 -1.52 -24.82
N PHE A 852 10.03 -1.70 -23.50
CA PHE A 852 8.86 -1.44 -22.64
C PHE A 852 8.38 0.00 -22.80
N ILE A 853 9.30 0.97 -22.72
CA ILE A 853 8.96 2.39 -22.75
C ILE A 853 8.52 2.86 -24.13
N GLY A 854 8.96 2.18 -25.20
CA GLY A 854 8.67 2.57 -26.58
C GLY A 854 9.74 3.47 -27.22
N LEU A 855 10.99 3.41 -26.74
CA LEU A 855 12.07 4.31 -27.19
C LEU A 855 12.76 3.83 -28.47
N VAL A 856 12.21 4.17 -29.64
CA VAL A 856 12.65 3.63 -30.94
C VAL A 856 14.14 3.90 -31.22
N ALA A 857 14.60 5.14 -31.10
CA ALA A 857 15.99 5.50 -31.39
C ALA A 857 16.98 4.82 -30.40
N PRO A 858 16.75 4.85 -29.08
CA PRO A 858 17.55 4.07 -28.14
C PRO A 858 17.55 2.56 -28.39
N VAL A 859 16.42 1.95 -28.76
CA VAL A 859 16.37 0.53 -29.14
C VAL A 859 17.27 0.25 -30.34
N ARG A 860 17.20 1.07 -31.39
CA ARG A 860 18.04 0.93 -32.60
C ARG A 860 19.53 1.03 -32.28
N ASP A 861 19.91 2.00 -31.45
CA ASP A 861 21.30 2.21 -31.04
C ASP A 861 21.83 1.05 -30.17
N LEU A 862 21.05 0.58 -29.20
CA LEU A 862 21.43 -0.54 -28.34
C LEU A 862 21.63 -1.83 -29.15
N ILE A 863 20.74 -2.12 -30.11
CA ILE A 863 20.89 -3.26 -31.04
C ILE A 863 22.15 -3.08 -31.89
N GLY A 864 22.36 -1.89 -32.47
CA GLY A 864 23.55 -1.58 -33.28
C GLY A 864 24.88 -1.73 -32.52
N LYS A 865 24.84 -1.63 -31.18
CA LYS A 865 25.99 -1.85 -30.29
C LYS A 865 26.10 -3.28 -29.75
N GLY A 866 25.26 -4.21 -30.23
CA GLY A 866 25.36 -5.63 -29.91
C GLY A 866 24.57 -6.07 -28.67
N ALA A 867 23.53 -5.35 -28.27
CA ALA A 867 22.61 -5.84 -27.24
C ALA A 867 21.98 -7.18 -27.66
N ASP A 868 21.93 -8.15 -26.74
CA ASP A 868 21.28 -9.44 -26.99
C ASP A 868 19.75 -9.26 -27.11
N ILE A 869 19.26 -9.44 -28.33
CA ILE A 869 17.85 -9.27 -28.73
C ILE A 869 16.95 -10.32 -28.05
N ASN A 870 17.49 -11.51 -27.77
CA ASN A 870 16.74 -12.65 -27.22
C ASN A 870 16.98 -12.86 -25.72
N ALA A 871 17.63 -11.90 -25.05
CA ALA A 871 17.84 -11.92 -23.62
C ALA A 871 16.50 -12.09 -22.87
N GLN A 872 16.44 -13.09 -21.99
CA GLN A 872 15.28 -13.34 -21.15
C GLN A 872 15.36 -12.52 -19.85
N GLY A 873 14.24 -11.97 -19.39
CA GLY A 873 14.14 -11.18 -18.18
C GLY A 873 12.85 -10.34 -18.10
N GLY A 874 12.61 -9.77 -16.91
CA GLY A 874 11.44 -8.92 -16.63
C GLY A 874 10.12 -9.69 -16.49
N GLU A 875 9.03 -8.98 -16.16
CA GLU A 875 7.72 -9.62 -15.98
C GLU A 875 7.19 -10.28 -17.25
N TYR A 876 7.48 -9.68 -18.40
CA TYR A 876 6.98 -10.12 -19.72
C TYR A 876 7.95 -11.05 -20.48
N GLY A 877 9.09 -11.41 -19.88
CA GLY A 877 9.95 -12.47 -20.38
C GLY A 877 11.05 -12.04 -21.35
N ASN A 878 10.77 -11.21 -22.36
CA ASN A 878 11.79 -10.71 -23.31
C ASN A 878 11.38 -9.42 -24.02
N SER A 879 12.32 -8.79 -24.74
CA SER A 879 12.14 -7.51 -25.44
C SER A 879 11.02 -7.52 -26.48
N LEU A 880 10.85 -8.63 -27.21
CA LEU A 880 9.78 -8.77 -28.20
C LEU A 880 8.40 -8.85 -27.52
N SER A 881 8.30 -9.63 -26.44
CA SER A 881 7.04 -9.82 -25.71
C SER A 881 6.58 -8.55 -25.00
N VAL A 882 7.51 -7.76 -24.47
CA VAL A 882 7.18 -6.49 -23.82
C VAL A 882 6.79 -5.40 -24.83
N ALA A 883 7.48 -5.30 -25.97
CA ALA A 883 7.08 -4.38 -27.05
C ALA A 883 5.70 -4.77 -27.62
N ALA A 884 5.41 -6.07 -27.66
CA ALA A 884 4.14 -6.61 -28.14
C ALA A 884 2.96 -6.27 -27.22
N VAL A 885 3.08 -6.42 -25.89
CA VAL A 885 1.99 -6.07 -24.96
C VAL A 885 1.76 -4.55 -24.88
N GLU A 886 2.82 -3.75 -24.95
CA GLU A 886 2.72 -2.29 -24.88
C GLU A 886 2.28 -1.64 -26.21
N GLY A 887 2.15 -2.43 -27.29
CA GLY A 887 1.63 -1.93 -28.57
C GLY A 887 2.65 -1.20 -29.44
N HIS A 888 3.94 -1.37 -29.18
CA HIS A 888 5.02 -0.66 -29.89
C HIS A 888 5.33 -1.31 -31.24
N GLN A 889 4.44 -1.18 -32.21
CA GLN A 889 4.51 -1.85 -33.52
C GLN A 889 5.84 -1.60 -34.27
N GLU A 890 6.37 -0.37 -34.26
CA GLU A 890 7.67 -0.06 -34.89
C GLU A 890 8.82 -0.84 -34.25
N ILE A 891 8.83 -0.94 -32.91
CA ILE A 891 9.85 -1.70 -32.18
C ILE A 891 9.70 -3.19 -32.42
N VAL A 892 8.47 -3.73 -32.44
CA VAL A 892 8.23 -5.14 -32.80
C VAL A 892 8.78 -5.44 -34.20
N THR A 893 8.49 -4.56 -35.17
CA THR A 893 8.99 -4.71 -36.54
C THR A 893 10.52 -4.68 -36.59
N LEU A 894 11.14 -3.75 -35.85
CA LEU A 894 12.59 -3.63 -35.75
C LEU A 894 13.22 -4.88 -35.13
N LEU A 895 12.70 -5.38 -34.00
CA LEU A 895 13.21 -6.56 -33.31
C LEU A 895 13.13 -7.80 -34.19
N LEU A 896 12.01 -8.04 -34.87
CA LEU A 896 11.84 -9.16 -35.79
C LEU A 896 12.80 -9.07 -36.98
N ALA A 897 12.96 -7.88 -37.57
CA ALA A 897 13.91 -7.66 -38.66
C ALA A 897 15.38 -7.89 -38.24
N GLN A 898 15.69 -7.77 -36.96
CA GLN A 898 17.02 -8.01 -36.39
C GLN A 898 17.18 -9.42 -35.80
N GLY A 899 16.23 -10.32 -36.02
CA GLY A 899 16.35 -11.74 -35.64
C GLY A 899 15.85 -12.09 -34.24
N ALA A 900 14.91 -11.33 -33.70
CA ALA A 900 14.18 -11.75 -32.49
C ALA A 900 13.43 -13.06 -32.76
N ASP A 901 13.55 -14.02 -31.82
CA ASP A 901 12.80 -15.27 -31.90
C ASP A 901 11.32 -15.02 -31.60
N VAL A 902 10.51 -15.08 -32.66
CA VAL A 902 9.06 -14.87 -32.64
C VAL A 902 8.33 -15.85 -31.71
N ASN A 903 8.93 -17.01 -31.42
CA ASN A 903 8.35 -18.08 -30.60
C ASN A 903 9.01 -18.21 -29.23
N ALA A 904 9.91 -17.29 -28.85
CA ALA A 904 10.56 -17.30 -27.54
C ALA A 904 9.52 -17.37 -26.41
N GLN A 905 9.66 -18.39 -25.55
CA GLN A 905 8.76 -18.59 -24.42
C GLN A 905 9.32 -17.93 -23.15
N GLY A 906 8.47 -17.25 -22.40
CA GLY A 906 8.83 -16.61 -21.15
C GLY A 906 7.80 -15.62 -20.65
N GLY A 907 7.96 -15.19 -19.39
CA GLY A 907 7.14 -14.14 -18.78
C GLY A 907 5.68 -14.52 -18.51
N ARG A 908 4.93 -13.55 -18.00
CA ARG A 908 3.53 -13.70 -17.56
C ARG A 908 2.59 -14.27 -18.62
N TYR A 909 2.75 -13.84 -19.87
CA TYR A 909 1.86 -14.23 -20.97
C TYR A 909 2.40 -15.37 -21.83
N GLY A 910 3.59 -15.90 -21.53
CA GLY A 910 4.14 -17.06 -22.23
C GLY A 910 4.90 -16.73 -23.50
N ASN A 911 4.40 -15.88 -24.41
CA ASN A 911 5.15 -15.43 -25.60
C ASN A 911 4.61 -14.11 -26.18
N ALA A 912 5.28 -13.57 -27.20
CA ALA A 912 4.93 -12.28 -27.81
C ALA A 912 3.55 -12.26 -28.47
N LEU A 913 3.12 -13.36 -29.09
CA LEU A 913 1.80 -13.45 -29.72
C LEU A 913 0.68 -13.38 -28.68
N GLN A 914 0.83 -14.10 -27.56
CA GLN A 914 -0.08 -14.01 -26.42
C GLN A 914 -0.08 -12.61 -25.80
N ALA A 915 1.10 -11.99 -25.65
CA ALA A 915 1.29 -10.66 -25.11
C ALA A 915 0.62 -9.56 -25.96
N ALA A 916 0.78 -9.58 -27.29
CA ALA A 916 0.07 -8.67 -28.20
C ALA A 916 -1.45 -8.88 -28.15
N THR A 917 -1.87 -10.13 -28.03
CA THR A 917 -3.27 -10.50 -28.03
C THR A 917 -3.99 -9.99 -26.79
N ILE A 918 -3.42 -10.15 -25.59
CA ILE A 918 -4.04 -9.59 -24.37
C ILE A 918 -4.10 -8.06 -24.44
N GLY A 919 -3.07 -7.41 -24.99
CA GLY A 919 -3.04 -5.96 -25.22
C GLY A 919 -4.04 -5.47 -26.29
N GLY A 920 -4.65 -6.37 -27.07
CA GLY A 920 -5.61 -6.01 -28.13
C GLY A 920 -4.97 -5.46 -29.40
N HIS A 921 -3.66 -5.62 -29.59
CA HIS A 921 -2.90 -4.99 -30.68
C HIS A 921 -2.99 -5.82 -31.97
N GLN A 922 -4.10 -5.71 -32.69
CA GLN A 922 -4.42 -6.52 -33.87
C GLN A 922 -3.33 -6.50 -34.96
N GLU A 923 -2.75 -5.34 -35.25
CA GLU A 923 -1.68 -5.18 -36.24
C GLU A 923 -0.42 -5.96 -35.85
N ILE A 924 -0.07 -5.94 -34.56
CA ILE A 924 1.07 -6.68 -34.01
C ILE A 924 0.79 -8.18 -34.03
N VAL A 925 -0.43 -8.61 -33.67
CA VAL A 925 -0.86 -10.01 -33.78
C VAL A 925 -0.70 -10.51 -35.22
N THR A 926 -1.20 -9.74 -36.19
CA THR A 926 -1.10 -10.06 -37.62
C THR A 926 0.35 -10.15 -38.07
N LEU A 927 1.20 -9.21 -37.65
CA LEU A 927 2.63 -9.19 -37.96
C LEU A 927 3.35 -10.42 -37.38
N LEU A 928 3.13 -10.76 -36.10
CA LEU A 928 3.77 -11.90 -35.46
C LEU A 928 3.37 -13.22 -36.13
N LEU A 929 2.07 -13.38 -36.47
CA LEU A 929 1.58 -14.55 -37.21
C LEU A 929 2.21 -14.65 -38.61
N ALA A 930 2.33 -13.52 -39.33
CA ALA A 930 3.01 -13.47 -40.62
C ALA A 930 4.50 -13.83 -40.53
N GLN A 931 5.14 -13.58 -39.38
CA GLN A 931 6.52 -13.97 -39.10
C GLN A 931 6.66 -15.39 -38.50
N GLY A 932 5.59 -16.19 -38.51
CA GLY A 932 5.64 -17.60 -38.10
C GLY A 932 5.44 -17.86 -36.61
N ALA A 933 4.79 -16.94 -35.88
CA ALA A 933 4.34 -17.21 -34.53
C ALA A 933 3.38 -18.41 -34.48
N ASN A 934 3.62 -19.35 -33.56
CA ASN A 934 2.78 -20.52 -33.39
C ASN A 934 1.44 -20.14 -32.72
N VAL A 935 0.37 -20.14 -33.51
CA VAL A 935 -1.01 -19.84 -33.08
C VAL A 935 -1.50 -20.69 -31.90
N ASN A 936 -0.98 -21.91 -31.75
CA ASN A 936 -1.38 -22.88 -30.73
C ASN A 936 -0.29 -23.09 -29.65
N ALA A 937 0.70 -22.20 -29.56
CA ALA A 937 1.71 -22.29 -28.50
C ALA A 937 1.05 -22.26 -27.11
N GLN A 938 1.43 -23.21 -26.27
CA GLN A 938 0.95 -23.30 -24.90
C GLN A 938 1.95 -22.68 -23.93
N GLY A 939 1.45 -21.98 -22.91
CA GLY A 939 2.25 -21.34 -21.87
C GLY A 939 1.60 -20.07 -21.33
N GLY A 940 2.21 -19.48 -20.31
CA GLY A 940 1.72 -18.25 -19.70
C GLY A 940 0.45 -18.42 -18.86
N PHE A 941 -0.02 -17.31 -18.31
CA PHE A 941 -1.14 -17.25 -17.39
C PHE A 941 -2.46 -17.73 -18.00
N TYR A 942 -2.73 -17.38 -19.27
CA TYR A 942 -3.97 -17.75 -19.97
C TYR A 942 -3.88 -19.09 -20.68
N GLY A 943 -2.70 -19.72 -20.73
CA GLY A 943 -2.49 -21.02 -21.34
C GLY A 943 -2.23 -21.00 -22.84
N ASN A 944 -2.89 -20.15 -23.63
CA ASN A 944 -2.56 -19.90 -25.05
C ASN A 944 -3.15 -18.57 -25.56
N THR A 945 -2.79 -18.22 -26.80
CA THR A 945 -3.22 -16.98 -27.48
C THR A 945 -4.75 -16.87 -27.62
N PHE A 946 -5.42 -17.95 -27.99
CA PHE A 946 -6.87 -17.95 -28.19
C PHE A 946 -7.63 -17.68 -26.88
N GLN A 947 -7.18 -18.28 -25.77
CA GLN A 947 -7.72 -18.01 -24.45
C GLN A 947 -7.48 -16.56 -24.02
N ALA A 948 -6.30 -15.99 -24.31
CA ALA A 948 -6.01 -14.58 -24.04
C ALA A 948 -6.94 -13.64 -24.85
N ALA A 949 -7.20 -13.93 -26.13
CA ALA A 949 -8.11 -13.12 -26.96
C ALA A 949 -9.54 -13.14 -26.43
N VAL A 950 -10.00 -14.33 -26.02
CA VAL A 950 -11.33 -14.54 -25.43
C VAL A 950 -11.46 -13.83 -24.08
N GLU A 951 -10.42 -13.85 -23.26
CA GLU A 951 -10.42 -13.15 -21.98
C GLU A 951 -10.52 -11.63 -22.15
N GLY A 952 -9.72 -11.06 -23.06
CA GLY A 952 -9.73 -9.62 -23.38
C GLY A 952 -10.97 -9.15 -24.15
N GLY A 953 -11.76 -10.07 -24.71
CA GLY A 953 -12.98 -9.74 -25.46
C GLY A 953 -12.73 -9.28 -26.91
N HIS A 954 -11.53 -9.53 -27.46
CA HIS A 954 -11.07 -8.98 -28.73
C HIS A 954 -11.64 -9.76 -29.93
N GLN A 955 -12.85 -9.43 -30.37
CA GLN A 955 -13.62 -10.20 -31.37
C GLN A 955 -12.90 -10.37 -32.71
N GLU A 956 -12.22 -9.33 -33.20
CA GLU A 956 -11.47 -9.34 -34.45
C GLU A 956 -10.28 -10.31 -34.36
N ILE A 957 -9.57 -10.31 -33.23
CA ILE A 957 -8.46 -11.22 -32.98
C ILE A 957 -8.96 -12.65 -32.82
N ILE A 958 -10.09 -12.88 -32.14
CA ILE A 958 -10.73 -14.20 -32.03
C ILE A 958 -11.05 -14.75 -33.42
N THR A 959 -11.65 -13.93 -34.28
CA THR A 959 -12.02 -14.32 -35.65
C THR A 959 -10.78 -14.66 -36.48
N LEU A 960 -9.72 -13.84 -36.39
CA LEU A 960 -8.45 -14.08 -37.06
C LEU A 960 -7.80 -15.40 -36.60
N LEU A 961 -7.73 -15.65 -35.29
CA LEU A 961 -7.13 -16.86 -34.72
C LEU A 961 -7.92 -18.11 -35.12
N LEU A 962 -9.26 -18.05 -35.14
CA LEU A 962 -10.11 -19.15 -35.62
C LEU A 962 -9.83 -19.47 -37.10
N ALA A 963 -9.73 -18.44 -37.95
CA ALA A 963 -9.40 -18.61 -39.36
C ALA A 963 -8.02 -19.26 -39.58
N LEU A 964 -7.09 -19.08 -38.63
CA LEU A 964 -5.75 -19.67 -38.63
C LEU A 964 -5.65 -21.00 -37.87
N GLY A 965 -6.79 -21.61 -37.50
CA GLY A 965 -6.82 -22.94 -36.90
C GLY A 965 -6.49 -22.99 -35.41
N ALA A 966 -6.82 -21.92 -34.66
CA ALA A 966 -6.73 -21.95 -33.20
C ALA A 966 -7.61 -23.04 -32.59
N ASN A 967 -7.06 -23.81 -31.64
CA ASN A 967 -7.79 -24.87 -30.97
C ASN A 967 -8.74 -24.30 -29.90
N VAL A 968 -10.03 -24.26 -30.23
CA VAL A 968 -11.13 -23.78 -29.36
C VAL A 968 -11.21 -24.51 -28.02
N ASN A 969 -10.83 -25.79 -27.99
CA ASN A 969 -10.93 -26.67 -26.83
C ASN A 969 -9.59 -26.91 -26.13
N ALA A 970 -8.55 -26.13 -26.48
CA ALA A 970 -7.26 -26.25 -25.82
C ALA A 970 -7.39 -26.00 -24.31
N GLN A 971 -6.87 -26.93 -23.52
CA GLN A 971 -6.87 -26.86 -22.07
C GLN A 971 -5.55 -26.29 -21.55
N GLY A 972 -5.62 -25.57 -20.44
CA GLY A 972 -4.48 -24.98 -19.74
C GLY A 972 -4.77 -23.56 -19.26
N GLY A 973 -3.81 -22.97 -18.55
CA GLY A 973 -3.94 -21.63 -17.99
C GLY A 973 -4.93 -21.54 -16.83
N PHE A 974 -5.09 -20.32 -16.33
CA PHE A 974 -5.85 -20.01 -15.11
C PHE A 974 -7.33 -20.41 -15.18
N TYR A 975 -7.98 -20.14 -16.31
CA TYR A 975 -9.39 -20.44 -16.53
C TYR A 975 -9.64 -21.88 -16.97
N GLY A 976 -8.58 -22.63 -17.31
CA GLY A 976 -8.69 -23.99 -17.81
C GLY A 976 -8.98 -24.09 -19.32
N ASN A 977 -9.86 -23.26 -19.87
CA ASN A 977 -10.09 -23.13 -21.32
C ASN A 977 -10.77 -21.80 -21.70
N ALA A 978 -10.87 -21.53 -23.01
CA ALA A 978 -11.49 -20.32 -23.56
C ALA A 978 -12.98 -20.18 -23.18
N PHE A 979 -13.73 -21.28 -23.15
CA PHE A 979 -15.15 -21.27 -22.83
C PHE A 979 -15.42 -20.84 -21.38
N GLN A 980 -14.60 -21.33 -20.44
CA GLN A 980 -14.63 -20.90 -19.04
C GLN A 980 -14.20 -19.45 -18.88
N ALA A 981 -13.20 -18.97 -19.64
CA ALA A 981 -12.79 -17.57 -19.62
C ALA A 981 -13.92 -16.62 -20.09
N ALA A 982 -14.58 -16.92 -21.21
CA ALA A 982 -15.72 -16.15 -21.72
C ALA A 982 -16.88 -16.12 -20.72
N ALA A 983 -17.18 -17.27 -20.11
CA ALA A 983 -18.22 -17.40 -19.08
C ALA A 983 -17.91 -16.59 -17.82
N SER A 984 -16.65 -16.60 -17.37
CA SER A 984 -16.19 -15.83 -16.20
C SER A 984 -16.18 -14.32 -16.42
N ARG A 985 -16.00 -13.85 -17.66
CA ARG A 985 -15.92 -12.42 -18.01
C ARG A 985 -17.25 -11.83 -18.47
N GLY A 986 -18.29 -12.66 -18.66
CA GLY A 986 -19.60 -12.16 -19.06
C GLY A 986 -19.76 -11.92 -20.56
N HIS A 987 -18.83 -12.42 -21.38
CA HIS A 987 -18.80 -12.15 -22.82
C HIS A 987 -19.80 -13.03 -23.58
N GLN A 988 -21.08 -12.70 -23.49
CA GLN A 988 -22.19 -13.50 -24.02
C GLN A 988 -22.10 -13.77 -25.54
N GLU A 989 -21.68 -12.77 -26.31
CA GLU A 989 -21.47 -12.91 -27.76
C GLU A 989 -20.35 -13.93 -28.06
N ILE A 990 -19.24 -13.83 -27.32
CA ILE A 990 -18.10 -14.77 -27.45
C ILE A 990 -18.51 -16.17 -26.99
N VAL A 991 -19.29 -16.33 -25.92
CA VAL A 991 -19.85 -17.63 -25.52
C VAL A 991 -20.66 -18.24 -26.67
N THR A 992 -21.46 -17.43 -27.38
CA THR A 992 -22.26 -17.88 -28.51
C THR A 992 -21.39 -18.30 -29.69
N VAL A 993 -20.35 -17.53 -30.01
CA VAL A 993 -19.35 -17.87 -31.04
C VAL A 993 -18.63 -19.17 -30.70
N LEU A 994 -18.14 -19.32 -29.47
CA LEU A 994 -17.44 -20.53 -29.01
C LEU A 994 -18.35 -21.77 -29.09
N LEU A 995 -19.63 -21.65 -28.73
CA LEU A 995 -20.61 -22.73 -28.91
C LEU A 995 -20.79 -23.11 -30.37
N ALA A 996 -20.86 -22.13 -31.28
CA ALA A 996 -20.96 -22.37 -32.71
C ALA A 996 -19.70 -23.06 -33.28
N GLN A 997 -18.53 -22.77 -32.70
CA GLN A 997 -17.25 -23.39 -33.06
C GLN A 997 -16.95 -24.70 -32.31
N GLY A 998 -17.94 -25.28 -31.62
CA GLY A 998 -17.82 -26.61 -31.01
C GLY A 998 -17.06 -26.64 -29.67
N ALA A 999 -17.10 -25.56 -28.89
CA ALA A 999 -16.55 -25.54 -27.54
C ALA A 999 -17.23 -26.58 -26.63
N ASP A 1000 -16.44 -27.33 -25.86
CA ASP A 1000 -16.95 -28.31 -24.89
C ASP A 1000 -17.49 -27.61 -23.63
N ILE A 1001 -18.81 -27.54 -23.57
CA ILE A 1001 -19.59 -26.94 -22.48
C ILE A 1001 -19.27 -27.58 -21.12
N ASN A 1002 -18.91 -28.87 -21.12
CA ASN A 1002 -18.71 -29.68 -19.92
C ASN A 1002 -17.24 -29.85 -19.54
N ALA A 1003 -16.32 -29.22 -20.28
CA ALA A 1003 -14.90 -29.31 -20.01
C ALA A 1003 -14.58 -28.88 -18.58
N GLN A 1004 -13.98 -29.80 -17.82
CA GLN A 1004 -13.55 -29.57 -16.45
C GLN A 1004 -12.09 -29.09 -16.42
N GLY A 1005 -11.75 -28.22 -15.46
CA GLY A 1005 -10.40 -27.72 -15.24
C GLY A 1005 -10.40 -26.25 -14.79
N GLY A 1006 -9.20 -25.69 -14.58
CA GLY A 1006 -9.03 -24.29 -14.19
C GLY A 1006 -9.56 -23.94 -12.79
N ARG A 1007 -9.46 -22.65 -12.41
CA ARG A 1007 -9.84 -22.14 -11.09
C ARG A 1007 -11.30 -22.40 -10.71
N TYR A 1008 -12.20 -22.38 -11.69
CA TYR A 1008 -13.65 -22.44 -11.46
C TYR A 1008 -14.24 -23.83 -11.65
N GLY A 1009 -13.43 -24.81 -12.06
CA GLY A 1009 -13.87 -26.17 -12.35
C GLY A 1009 -14.62 -26.30 -13.69
N ASN A 1010 -15.66 -25.49 -13.94
CA ASN A 1010 -16.42 -25.49 -15.19
C ASN A 1010 -17.04 -24.12 -15.53
N ALA A 1011 -17.54 -23.98 -16.76
CA ALA A 1011 -18.08 -22.72 -17.27
C ALA A 1011 -19.35 -22.24 -16.55
N LEU A 1012 -20.20 -23.16 -16.08
CA LEU A 1012 -21.39 -22.80 -15.29
C LEU A 1012 -21.00 -22.16 -13.96
N SER A 1013 -20.02 -22.75 -13.28
CA SER A 1013 -19.47 -22.25 -12.02
C SER A 1013 -18.74 -20.92 -12.23
N ALA A 1014 -17.99 -20.79 -13.33
CA ALA A 1014 -17.32 -19.54 -13.71
C ALA A 1014 -18.33 -18.39 -13.92
N ALA A 1015 -19.42 -18.63 -14.68
CA ALA A 1015 -20.47 -17.63 -14.89
C ALA A 1015 -21.23 -17.28 -13.60
N ALA A 1016 -21.47 -18.27 -12.73
CA ALA A 1016 -22.12 -18.06 -11.44
C ALA A 1016 -21.26 -17.21 -10.48
N VAL A 1017 -19.96 -17.51 -10.39
CA VAL A 1017 -19.00 -16.72 -9.60
C VAL A 1017 -18.87 -15.29 -10.15
N GLY A 1018 -18.84 -15.13 -11.48
CA GLY A 1018 -18.83 -13.82 -12.13
C GLY A 1018 -20.17 -13.05 -12.06
N GLY A 1019 -21.24 -13.66 -11.55
CA GLY A 1019 -22.57 -13.03 -11.45
C GLY A 1019 -23.28 -12.83 -12.79
N HIS A 1020 -22.86 -13.54 -13.85
CA HIS A 1020 -23.39 -13.38 -15.21
C HIS A 1020 -24.65 -14.23 -15.42
N GLN A 1021 -25.77 -13.75 -14.87
CA GLN A 1021 -27.04 -14.49 -14.82
C GLN A 1021 -27.54 -14.93 -16.20
N GLU A 1022 -27.36 -14.12 -17.23
CA GLU A 1022 -27.79 -14.46 -18.59
C GLU A 1022 -27.01 -15.67 -19.13
N ILE A 1023 -25.70 -15.73 -18.91
CA ILE A 1023 -24.86 -16.87 -19.30
C ILE A 1023 -25.21 -18.11 -18.46
N VAL A 1024 -25.46 -17.95 -17.15
CA VAL A 1024 -25.93 -19.06 -16.30
C VAL A 1024 -27.21 -19.67 -16.86
N THR A 1025 -28.19 -18.84 -17.22
CA THR A 1025 -29.45 -19.34 -17.80
C THR A 1025 -29.25 -19.99 -19.17
N LEU A 1026 -28.36 -19.44 -20.01
CA LEU A 1026 -28.01 -20.00 -21.32
C LEU A 1026 -27.38 -21.39 -21.17
N LEU A 1027 -26.41 -21.53 -20.26
CA LEU A 1027 -25.71 -22.79 -19.99
C LEU A 1027 -26.65 -23.83 -19.39
N GLN A 1028 -27.49 -23.46 -18.42
CA GLN A 1028 -28.48 -24.37 -17.82
C GLN A 1028 -29.49 -24.89 -18.84
N ARG A 1029 -29.94 -24.04 -19.78
CA ARG A 1029 -30.85 -24.44 -20.87
C ARG A 1029 -30.18 -25.40 -21.86
N LYS A 1030 -28.91 -25.19 -22.18
CA LYS A 1030 -28.16 -26.07 -23.09
C LYS A 1030 -27.85 -27.41 -22.44
N ASP A 1031 -27.48 -27.41 -21.15
CA ASP A 1031 -27.12 -28.62 -20.43
C ASP A 1031 -28.33 -29.55 -20.19
N THR A 1032 -29.52 -28.97 -19.98
CA THR A 1032 -30.80 -29.70 -19.95
C THR A 1032 -31.16 -30.30 -21.32
N LEU A 1033 -30.85 -29.63 -22.43
CA LEU A 1033 -31.04 -30.17 -23.79
C LEU A 1033 -30.04 -31.30 -24.13
N THR A 1034 -28.78 -31.22 -23.70
CA THR A 1034 -27.77 -32.29 -23.91
C THR A 1034 -28.04 -33.53 -23.07
N SER A 1035 -28.51 -33.36 -21.84
CA SER A 1035 -28.94 -34.48 -20.98
C SER A 1035 -30.18 -35.19 -21.53
N LEU A 1036 -31.17 -34.44 -22.06
CA LEU A 1036 -32.34 -35.01 -22.75
C LEU A 1036 -31.99 -35.78 -24.04
N LYS A 1037 -30.95 -35.36 -24.77
CA LYS A 1037 -30.44 -36.10 -25.94
C LYS A 1037 -29.66 -37.37 -25.56
N ARG A 1038 -29.05 -37.43 -24.38
CA ARG A 1038 -28.34 -38.62 -23.84
C ARG A 1038 -29.31 -39.65 -23.25
N SER A 1039 -30.44 -39.22 -22.68
CA SER A 1039 -31.52 -40.11 -22.24
C SER A 1039 -32.47 -40.43 -23.41
N GLY A 1040 -32.16 -41.45 -24.21
CA GLY A 1040 -32.95 -41.83 -25.39
C GLY A 1040 -34.44 -42.07 -25.09
N SER A 1041 -35.27 -41.04 -25.30
CA SER A 1041 -36.75 -41.04 -25.38
C SER A 1041 -37.12 -39.56 -25.58
N VAL A 1042 -37.45 -39.07 -26.78
CA VAL A 1042 -38.80 -39.14 -27.38
C VAL A 1042 -38.73 -38.94 -28.91
N ASN A 1043 -39.64 -39.64 -29.61
CA ASN A 1043 -39.98 -39.61 -31.03
C ASN A 1043 -40.01 -38.21 -31.73
N PRO A 1044 -39.67 -38.15 -33.04
CA PRO A 1044 -39.71 -36.95 -33.86
C PRO A 1044 -41.11 -36.67 -34.40
N SER A 1045 -42.05 -36.21 -33.56
CA SER A 1045 -43.33 -35.67 -34.04
C SER A 1045 -44.08 -34.95 -32.92
N ASN A 1046 -43.66 -33.74 -32.53
CA ASN A 1046 -44.57 -32.69 -32.02
C ASN A 1046 -43.92 -31.35 -31.62
N SER A 1047 -42.61 -31.15 -31.78
CA SER A 1047 -41.96 -29.87 -31.45
C SER A 1047 -41.80 -28.91 -32.65
N ALA A 1048 -42.34 -29.24 -33.83
CA ALA A 1048 -42.22 -28.45 -35.05
C ALA A 1048 -43.18 -27.23 -35.15
N LYS A 1049 -43.71 -26.68 -34.05
CA LYS A 1049 -44.68 -25.56 -34.12
C LYS A 1049 -44.52 -24.38 -33.18
N ARG A 1050 -43.42 -24.26 -32.42
CA ARG A 1050 -43.13 -23.02 -31.70
C ARG A 1050 -41.63 -22.74 -31.67
N LEU A 1051 -41.15 -22.03 -32.69
CA LEU A 1051 -40.07 -21.04 -32.69
C LEU A 1051 -39.58 -20.86 -34.13
N GLN A 1052 -40.45 -20.27 -34.95
CA GLN A 1052 -40.03 -19.54 -36.13
C GLN A 1052 -39.97 -18.08 -35.68
N ILE A 1053 -38.80 -17.44 -35.78
CA ILE A 1053 -38.57 -16.01 -36.09
C ILE A 1053 -37.13 -15.61 -35.65
N MET A 1054 -36.39 -15.08 -36.65
CA MET A 1054 -35.14 -14.32 -36.65
C MET A 1054 -33.79 -15.06 -36.66
N LEU A 1055 -33.42 -15.58 -37.84
CA LEU A 1055 -32.10 -15.37 -38.45
C LEU A 1055 -32.31 -15.04 -39.95
N PRO A 1056 -31.57 -14.09 -40.55
CA PRO A 1056 -31.66 -13.80 -41.98
C PRO A 1056 -30.83 -14.82 -42.79
N GLU A 1057 -31.41 -15.30 -43.89
CA GLU A 1057 -30.76 -16.18 -44.87
C GLU A 1057 -29.70 -15.41 -45.71
N PRO A 1058 -28.67 -16.11 -46.22
CA PRO A 1058 -27.65 -15.54 -47.10
C PRO A 1058 -28.18 -15.36 -48.54
N PRO A 1059 -27.57 -14.49 -49.36
CA PRO A 1059 -27.97 -14.33 -50.75
C PRO A 1059 -27.43 -15.49 -51.59
N ASP A 1060 -28.34 -16.21 -52.26
CA ASP A 1060 -28.00 -17.16 -53.31
C ASP A 1060 -27.54 -16.44 -54.58
N GLN A 1061 -26.43 -16.91 -55.13
CA GLN A 1061 -26.02 -16.71 -56.52
C GLN A 1061 -26.76 -17.74 -57.40
N ASN A 1062 -27.47 -17.26 -58.43
CA ASN A 1062 -27.38 -17.72 -59.83
C ASN A 1062 -28.55 -17.15 -60.65
N ASP A 1063 -28.29 -16.08 -61.40
CA ASP A 1063 -28.21 -16.06 -62.88
C ASP A 1063 -27.58 -14.75 -63.37
#